data_AF-W9CVB0-F1
#
_entry.id   AF-W9CVB0-F1
#
_cell.length_a   1.000
_cell.length_b   1.000
_cell.length_c   1.000
_cell.angle_alpha   90.00
_cell.angle_beta   90.00
_cell.angle_gamma   90.00
#
_symmetry.space_group_name_H-M   'P 1'
#
loop_
_entity.id
_entity.type
_entity.pdbx_description
1 polymer ?
#
loop_
_entity_poly.entity_id
_entity_poly.type
_entity_poly.pdbx_seq_one_letter_code
_entity_poly.pdbx_strand_id
1 'polypeptide(L)'
;MPSSLEPPNDTQRAALLAWVNTFPAGSTNITAIEDLTDGFVFSDMLEDFDPAYAVKDLPQSTSSTKWVAAKQSLEAVYKSLVKYVNENCDNSVNAVVVEYPIDFNSLAQYSDPTESMKLITIFLLVALKGPNPKRYINRIQKKLSLPVQTVIAAHVETIEKDLEGAVPSLASHHDTNPKDELDLEARFSAVVTDHAALKKRNADLITRLENLSESRDHLLDENKEQERQIDQLQETINHGGINEHILRLEKRLEDSEKIIASQEQQLEDARVNRELKNKELLSVKHTRDLEIQDKFKELEVENSALSKRANKMDHYEKKLAQQNAIERENTRLREQLDVLQENQKDYDKVHMENEVLKTTRNEYMKVLEGQENSITDLRSKAMRLEEELRLRLEEIDVHLERQRHDEKYINELHERVASQSPEEPSGGLSLEDELNRSDSPHEPNPQLEISRLRAELQVLKSNDGGKANAELRTELQKSEMEVRRLREKTQELKEAHAVTQDQISTIMGDRSLLPTDEALVIAVDKMMNIGPFQLTLDNFHRERAKSAGQSLYSDATQEIERLNLAIYELTAKLTSSERDLLRARADLSAMDSDEITALEQLKEANQLVASSYEKDLTLLQAQHDDLRAEYVDQQSHLLTALKSKDKLSEQLKTIFQKPSSSTEETGKNPEPATALDALKEVSREDITSASKPSSSPASPTSPKKQSAIKRIGTLFGGKKSKKSKEAAQAHQHDEELVREQAAFGVLPVAQLPSSSLPQSNPAPSPLPKLPPQSDNKGID
;
A
#
# COMPACT_ATOMS: atom_id res chain seq x y z
N MET A 1 22.97 74.67 -16.56
CA MET A 1 23.30 75.69 -15.54
C MET A 1 22.03 76.48 -15.29
N PRO A 2 21.32 76.27 -14.17
CA PRO A 2 20.18 77.09 -13.79
C PRO A 2 20.63 78.53 -13.53
N SER A 3 19.80 79.49 -13.91
CA SER A 3 20.23 80.88 -14.18
C SER A 3 20.25 81.82 -12.96
N SER A 4 20.24 81.31 -11.73
CA SER A 4 19.95 82.11 -10.52
C SER A 4 21.17 82.53 -9.69
N LEU A 5 22.36 82.52 -10.29
CA LEU A 5 23.60 83.04 -9.69
C LEU A 5 24.34 83.95 -10.68
N GLU A 6 23.68 85.04 -11.08
CA GLU A 6 24.39 86.26 -11.49
C GLU A 6 25.18 86.83 -10.30
N PRO A 7 26.24 87.62 -10.54
CA PRO A 7 27.10 88.12 -9.47
C PRO A 7 26.32 88.97 -8.46
N PRO A 8 26.69 88.91 -7.16
CA PRO A 8 25.90 89.43 -6.05
C PRO A 8 25.37 90.86 -6.22
N ASN A 9 24.13 91.06 -5.80
CA ASN A 9 23.63 92.37 -5.44
C ASN A 9 24.24 92.79 -4.08
N ASP A 10 24.99 93.90 -4.03
CA ASP A 10 25.69 94.30 -2.79
C ASP A 10 24.74 94.56 -1.61
N THR A 11 23.49 94.93 -1.88
CA THR A 11 22.41 95.02 -0.87
C THR A 11 22.06 93.66 -0.24
N GLN A 12 22.12 92.56 -0.99
CA GLN A 12 21.91 91.20 -0.45
C GLN A 12 23.10 90.77 0.41
N ARG A 13 24.35 91.05 -0.04
CA ARG A 13 25.56 90.81 0.75
C ARG A 13 25.52 91.51 2.10
N ALA A 14 25.22 92.82 2.10
CA ALA A 14 25.10 93.61 3.33
C ALA A 14 23.98 93.07 4.24
N ALA A 15 22.87 92.60 3.68
CA ALA A 15 21.77 92.03 4.44
C ALA A 15 22.13 90.69 5.12
N LEU A 16 22.80 89.79 4.41
CA LEU A 16 23.25 88.50 4.94
C LEU A 16 24.33 88.66 6.02
N LEU A 17 25.29 89.58 5.83
CA LEU A 17 26.28 89.91 6.88
C LEU A 17 25.61 90.50 8.14
N ALA A 18 24.64 91.40 7.96
CA ALA A 18 23.88 91.96 9.07
C ALA A 18 23.08 90.87 9.83
N TRP A 19 22.65 89.81 9.15
CA TRP A 19 22.03 88.64 9.79
C TRP A 19 23.02 87.79 10.59
N VAL A 20 24.21 87.48 10.05
CA VAL A 20 25.26 86.73 10.78
C VAL A 20 25.66 87.47 12.05
N ASN A 21 25.80 88.80 12.00
CA ASN A 21 26.03 89.65 13.18
C ASN A 21 24.89 89.65 14.23
N THR A 22 23.78 88.94 14.02
CA THR A 22 22.73 88.77 15.05
C THR A 22 22.98 87.61 16.03
N PHE A 23 23.93 86.72 15.73
CA PHE A 23 24.31 85.58 16.56
C PHE A 23 25.22 86.01 17.73
N PRO A 24 25.15 85.35 18.90
CA PRO A 24 25.99 85.66 20.05
C PRO A 24 27.39 85.02 19.94
N ALA A 25 28.07 85.21 18.81
CA ALA A 25 29.43 84.72 18.57
C ALA A 25 30.48 85.55 19.31
N GLY A 26 31.64 84.96 19.60
CA GLY A 26 32.65 85.56 20.47
C GLY A 26 33.46 86.70 19.84
N SER A 27 33.16 87.94 20.20
CA SER A 27 34.07 89.12 20.15
C SER A 27 34.46 89.72 18.78
N THR A 28 33.95 89.25 17.64
CA THR A 28 34.19 89.87 16.32
C THR A 28 32.91 90.39 15.67
N ASN A 29 32.77 91.71 15.54
CA ASN A 29 31.77 92.30 14.65
C ASN A 29 32.27 92.18 13.21
N ILE A 30 31.59 91.40 12.39
CA ILE A 30 32.02 91.07 11.04
C ILE A 30 31.70 92.25 10.11
N THR A 31 32.72 92.75 9.41
CA THR A 31 32.57 93.93 8.52
C THR A 31 32.83 93.60 7.06
N ALA A 32 33.59 92.54 6.77
CA ALA A 32 33.85 92.04 5.43
C ALA A 32 33.52 90.55 5.33
N ILE A 33 33.31 90.06 4.10
CA ILE A 33 33.09 88.63 3.85
C ILE A 33 34.38 87.82 4.05
N GLU A 34 35.55 88.45 3.90
CA GLU A 34 36.86 87.85 4.14
C GLU A 34 36.99 87.34 5.59
N ASP A 35 36.34 88.01 6.56
CA ASP A 35 36.30 87.63 7.99
C ASP A 35 35.58 86.27 8.24
N LEU A 36 34.89 85.70 7.24
CA LEU A 36 34.17 84.42 7.34
C LEU A 36 34.98 83.22 6.81
N THR A 37 36.11 83.47 6.16
CA THR A 37 36.88 82.45 5.43
C THR A 37 37.66 81.50 6.35
N ASP A 38 37.80 81.83 7.64
CA ASP A 38 38.51 81.01 8.62
C ASP A 38 37.66 79.87 9.24
N GLY A 39 36.36 79.87 8.97
CA GLY A 39 35.40 78.86 9.43
C GLY A 39 34.99 78.95 10.91
N PHE A 40 35.61 79.80 11.72
CA PHE A 40 35.32 79.88 13.17
C PHE A 40 33.90 80.41 13.41
N VAL A 41 33.50 81.47 12.72
CA VAL A 41 32.14 82.04 12.81
C VAL A 41 31.06 81.01 12.45
N PHE A 42 31.30 80.18 11.44
CA PHE A 42 30.36 79.13 11.04
C PHE A 42 30.29 77.98 12.07
N SER A 43 31.38 77.72 12.81
CA SER A 43 31.36 76.77 13.94
C SER A 43 30.56 77.33 15.13
N ASP A 44 30.75 78.61 15.48
CA ASP A 44 29.96 79.31 16.51
C ASP A 44 28.46 79.32 16.14
N MET A 45 28.13 79.50 14.86
CA MET A 45 26.75 79.40 14.37
C MET A 45 26.19 77.98 14.53
N LEU A 46 26.98 76.93 14.22
CA LEU A 46 26.58 75.54 14.51
C LEU A 46 26.35 75.29 16.00
N GLU A 47 27.17 75.86 16.90
CA GLU A 47 26.97 75.71 18.34
C GLU A 47 25.66 76.35 18.83
N ASP A 48 25.22 77.47 18.24
CA ASP A 48 23.91 78.05 18.55
C ASP A 48 22.73 77.28 17.91
N PHE A 49 22.95 76.53 16.81
CA PHE A 49 21.94 75.61 16.26
C PHE A 49 21.78 74.36 17.12
N ASP A 50 22.88 73.64 17.36
CA ASP A 50 22.96 72.51 18.28
C ASP A 50 24.42 72.31 18.76
N PRO A 51 24.72 72.47 20.07
CA PRO A 51 26.07 72.30 20.60
C PRO A 51 26.63 70.88 20.47
N ALA A 52 25.82 69.87 20.11
CA ALA A 52 26.29 68.53 19.80
C ALA A 52 27.02 68.42 18.44
N TYR A 53 26.79 69.37 17.51
CA TYR A 53 27.39 69.37 16.16
C TYR A 53 28.46 70.47 15.98
N ALA A 54 28.76 71.23 17.05
CA ALA A 54 29.81 72.24 17.07
C ALA A 54 31.21 71.60 16.90
N VAL A 55 32.00 72.13 15.96
CA VAL A 55 33.39 71.67 15.75
C VAL A 55 34.29 72.49 16.67
N LYS A 56 34.75 71.88 17.77
CA LYS A 56 35.49 72.59 18.84
C LYS A 56 37.00 72.65 18.61
N ASP A 57 37.54 71.71 17.83
CA ASP A 57 38.98 71.59 17.54
C ASP A 57 39.32 72.10 16.13
N LEU A 58 39.08 73.38 15.84
CA LEU A 58 39.53 73.99 14.58
C LEU A 58 41.05 74.24 14.59
N PRO A 59 41.78 73.92 13.49
CA PRO A 59 43.23 74.10 13.43
C PRO A 59 43.61 75.59 13.43
N GLN A 60 44.36 76.03 14.44
CA GLN A 60 44.86 77.41 14.49
C GLN A 60 45.88 77.68 13.38
N SER A 61 45.62 78.74 12.63
CA SER A 61 46.23 79.05 11.34
C SER A 61 47.65 79.65 11.48
N THR A 62 48.69 78.84 11.27
CA THR A 62 50.08 79.32 11.25
C THR A 62 50.45 79.94 9.89
N SER A 63 51.43 80.84 9.87
CA SER A 63 51.53 81.87 8.83
C SER A 63 51.83 81.41 7.40
N SER A 64 52.34 80.19 7.19
CA SER A 64 52.66 79.65 5.85
C SER A 64 51.60 78.72 5.26
N THR A 65 50.65 78.21 6.06
CA THR A 65 49.61 77.24 5.65
C THR A 65 48.20 77.80 5.81
N LYS A 66 48.06 79.13 5.89
CA LYS A 66 46.81 79.77 6.33
C LYS A 66 45.55 79.32 5.59
N TRP A 67 45.58 79.33 4.26
CA TRP A 67 44.46 78.93 3.42
C TRP A 67 44.17 77.43 3.48
N VAL A 68 45.18 76.59 3.76
CA VAL A 68 45.01 75.13 3.91
C VAL A 68 44.31 74.82 5.24
N ALA A 69 44.71 75.49 6.33
CA ALA A 69 44.05 75.38 7.62
C ALA A 69 42.60 75.90 7.55
N ALA A 70 42.39 77.06 6.90
CA ALA A 70 41.07 77.63 6.65
C ALA A 70 40.17 76.71 5.79
N LYS A 71 40.72 76.11 4.72
CA LYS A 71 40.01 75.11 3.94
C LYS A 71 39.61 73.90 4.79
N GLN A 72 40.52 73.40 5.61
CA GLN A 72 40.26 72.24 6.47
C GLN A 72 39.21 72.53 7.55
N SER A 73 39.21 73.73 8.14
CA SER A 73 38.17 74.16 9.09
C SER A 73 36.82 74.33 8.42
N LEU A 74 36.76 74.98 7.25
CA LEU A 74 35.52 75.12 6.46
C LEU A 74 34.96 73.76 6.02
N GLU A 75 35.80 72.83 5.55
CA GLU A 75 35.37 71.47 5.21
C GLU A 75 34.86 70.70 6.43
N ALA A 76 35.49 70.85 7.61
CA ALA A 76 35.04 70.20 8.83
C ALA A 76 33.66 70.73 9.26
N VAL A 77 33.51 72.06 9.28
CA VAL A 77 32.26 72.75 9.62
C VAL A 77 31.14 72.44 8.61
N TYR A 78 31.47 72.37 7.31
CA TYR A 78 30.50 71.96 6.30
C TYR A 78 30.10 70.49 6.47
N LYS A 79 31.03 69.57 6.76
CA LYS A 79 30.69 68.16 7.02
C LYS A 79 29.78 67.99 8.25
N SER A 80 30.01 68.75 9.32
CA SER A 80 29.10 68.76 10.49
C SER A 80 27.73 69.39 10.17
N LEU A 81 27.70 70.46 9.36
CA LEU A 81 26.45 71.05 8.87
C LEU A 81 25.65 70.05 8.03
N VAL A 82 26.28 69.43 7.01
CA VAL A 82 25.63 68.42 6.15
C VAL A 82 25.11 67.25 6.98
N LYS A 83 25.84 66.81 8.01
CA LYS A 83 25.35 65.78 8.94
C LYS A 83 24.12 66.25 9.71
N TYR A 84 24.16 67.42 10.34
CA TYR A 84 23.03 68.02 11.06
C TYR A 84 21.80 68.21 10.15
N VAL A 85 22.02 68.60 8.88
CA VAL A 85 20.96 68.85 7.90
C VAL A 85 20.29 67.54 7.47
N ASN A 86 21.06 66.49 7.19
CA ASN A 86 20.51 65.16 6.89
C ASN A 86 19.77 64.52 8.08
N GLU A 87 20.22 64.78 9.32
CA GLU A 87 19.65 64.14 10.53
C GLU A 87 18.45 64.91 11.10
N ASN A 88 18.40 66.24 10.95
CA ASN A 88 17.43 67.11 11.64
C ASN A 88 16.59 68.04 10.74
N CYS A 89 16.81 68.10 9.42
CA CYS A 89 16.07 68.98 8.50
C CYS A 89 15.31 68.19 7.41
N ASP A 90 14.24 68.80 6.88
CA ASP A 90 13.44 68.21 5.81
C ASP A 90 14.19 68.14 4.46
N ASN A 91 13.79 67.20 3.60
CA ASN A 91 14.44 66.89 2.32
C ASN A 91 14.63 68.08 1.36
N SER A 92 13.84 69.15 1.48
CA SER A 92 14.03 70.38 0.70
C SER A 92 15.37 71.06 1.02
N VAL A 93 15.84 71.02 2.27
CA VAL A 93 17.13 71.60 2.65
C VAL A 93 18.29 70.70 2.21
N ASN A 94 18.09 69.37 2.23
CA ASN A 94 19.04 68.41 1.66
C ASN A 94 19.22 68.64 0.14
N ALA A 95 18.16 68.98 -0.59
CA ALA A 95 18.25 69.30 -2.02
C ALA A 95 19.13 70.53 -2.30
N VAL A 96 19.04 71.60 -1.50
CA VAL A 96 19.92 72.80 -1.64
C VAL A 96 21.41 72.44 -1.51
N VAL A 97 21.74 71.60 -0.52
CA VAL A 97 23.11 71.14 -0.26
C VAL A 97 23.70 70.35 -1.44
N VAL A 98 22.85 69.66 -2.22
CA VAL A 98 23.23 68.91 -3.41
C VAL A 98 23.29 69.80 -4.66
N GLU A 99 22.34 70.73 -4.83
CA GLU A 99 22.25 71.58 -6.01
C GLU A 99 23.29 72.71 -6.04
N TYR A 100 23.71 73.21 -4.86
CA TYR A 100 24.71 74.26 -4.73
C TYR A 100 26.01 73.75 -4.08
N PRO A 101 26.81 72.92 -4.78
CA PRO A 101 28.11 72.49 -4.27
C PRO A 101 29.04 73.70 -4.13
N ILE A 102 29.72 73.78 -2.99
CA ILE A 102 30.64 74.86 -2.63
C ILE A 102 32.08 74.46 -2.95
N ASP A 103 32.84 75.33 -3.63
CA ASP A 103 34.28 75.13 -3.82
C ASP A 103 35.09 75.74 -2.67
N PHE A 104 35.44 74.89 -1.70
CA PHE A 104 36.29 75.27 -0.57
C PHE A 104 37.71 75.70 -0.95
N ASN A 105 38.20 75.38 -2.16
CA ASN A 105 39.49 75.93 -2.63
C ASN A 105 39.34 77.41 -2.97
N SER A 106 38.36 77.76 -3.81
CA SER A 106 38.10 79.15 -4.17
C SER A 106 37.70 80.01 -2.97
N LEU A 107 36.91 79.46 -2.05
CA LEU A 107 36.56 80.12 -0.80
C LEU A 107 37.78 80.38 0.11
N ALA A 108 38.62 79.38 0.38
CA ALA A 108 39.72 79.54 1.33
C ALA A 108 40.98 80.22 0.75
N GLN A 109 41.22 80.12 -0.56
CA GLN A 109 42.41 80.67 -1.22
C GLN A 109 42.19 82.08 -1.79
N TYR A 110 40.99 82.35 -2.32
CA TYR A 110 40.68 83.62 -3.00
C TYR A 110 39.59 84.44 -2.30
N SER A 111 39.07 83.96 -1.16
CA SER A 111 38.00 84.63 -0.39
C SER A 111 36.76 84.97 -1.24
N ASP A 112 36.39 84.06 -2.16
CA ASP A 112 35.34 84.33 -3.14
C ASP A 112 34.00 84.70 -2.45
N PRO A 113 33.46 85.91 -2.68
CA PRO A 113 32.22 86.33 -2.06
C PRO A 113 31.00 85.53 -2.55
N THR A 114 31.05 84.90 -3.73
CA THR A 114 29.96 84.08 -4.26
C THR A 114 29.84 82.75 -3.51
N GLU A 115 30.95 82.04 -3.34
CA GLU A 115 31.02 80.81 -2.52
C GLU A 115 30.73 81.08 -1.04
N SER A 116 31.22 82.21 -0.52
CA SER A 116 30.91 82.66 0.85
C SER A 116 29.39 82.85 1.05
N MET A 117 28.73 83.51 0.10
CA MET A 117 27.27 83.70 0.16
C MET A 117 26.50 82.40 0.04
N LYS A 118 26.92 81.46 -0.82
CA LYS A 118 26.29 80.13 -0.90
C LYS A 118 26.31 79.45 0.47
N LEU A 119 27.45 79.45 1.15
CA LEU A 119 27.58 78.89 2.49
C LEU A 119 26.65 79.59 3.50
N ILE A 120 26.67 80.93 3.57
CA ILE A 120 25.77 81.70 4.46
C ILE A 120 24.29 81.42 4.13
N THR A 121 23.95 81.27 2.85
CA THR A 121 22.59 81.01 2.37
C THR A 121 22.09 79.63 2.77
N ILE A 122 22.94 78.59 2.68
CA ILE A 122 22.62 77.27 3.24
C ILE A 122 22.38 77.38 4.75
N PHE A 123 23.29 78.04 5.49
CA PHE A 123 23.12 78.28 6.93
C PHE A 123 21.83 79.05 7.28
N LEU A 124 21.45 80.04 6.48
CA LEU A 124 20.20 80.80 6.63
C LEU A 124 18.98 79.91 6.39
N LEU A 125 18.98 79.08 5.35
CA LEU A 125 17.85 78.20 5.08
C LEU A 125 17.71 77.12 6.16
N VAL A 126 18.83 76.57 6.65
CA VAL A 126 18.88 75.68 7.81
C VAL A 126 18.31 76.35 9.07
N ALA A 127 18.58 77.65 9.27
CA ALA A 127 17.99 78.41 10.37
C ALA A 127 16.47 78.62 10.23
N LEU A 128 15.97 78.78 9.01
CA LEU A 128 14.57 79.11 8.70
C LEU A 128 13.66 77.90 8.47
N LYS A 129 14.22 76.75 8.07
CA LYS A 129 13.50 75.51 7.74
C LYS A 129 13.92 74.32 8.59
N GLY A 130 15.02 74.41 9.35
CA GLY A 130 15.39 73.40 10.34
C GLY A 130 14.47 73.38 11.57
N PRO A 131 14.78 72.58 12.60
CA PRO A 131 13.82 72.18 13.64
C PRO A 131 13.35 73.31 14.57
N ASN A 132 14.05 74.44 14.64
CA ASN A 132 13.75 75.56 15.55
C ASN A 132 13.49 76.90 14.83
N PRO A 133 12.67 76.96 13.77
CA PRO A 133 12.64 78.10 12.84
C PRO A 133 12.06 79.35 13.52
N LYS A 134 11.11 79.16 14.45
CA LYS A 134 10.50 80.24 15.24
C LYS A 134 11.53 81.03 16.07
N ARG A 135 12.65 80.42 16.50
CA ARG A 135 13.72 81.10 17.25
C ARG A 135 14.45 82.11 16.37
N TYR A 136 14.82 81.69 15.16
CA TYR A 136 15.60 82.49 14.23
C TYR A 136 14.76 83.54 13.48
N ILE A 137 13.51 83.22 13.12
CA ILE A 137 12.55 84.20 12.58
C ILE A 137 12.30 85.33 13.59
N ASN A 138 12.05 85.02 14.87
CA ASN A 138 11.92 86.05 15.92
C ASN A 138 13.20 86.85 16.12
N ARG A 139 14.38 86.25 15.92
CA ARG A 139 15.67 86.94 16.02
C ARG A 139 15.86 87.93 14.88
N ILE A 140 15.57 87.53 13.64
CA ILE A 140 15.57 88.41 12.45
C ILE A 140 14.62 89.58 12.66
N GLN A 141 13.37 89.31 13.06
CA GLN A 141 12.35 90.35 13.25
C GLN A 141 12.69 91.37 14.36
N LYS A 142 13.38 90.96 15.42
CA LYS A 142 13.69 91.83 16.59
C LYS A 142 15.04 92.53 16.53
N LYS A 143 16.07 91.93 15.91
CA LYS A 143 17.43 92.47 15.88
C LYS A 143 17.80 93.21 14.60
N LEU A 144 17.05 93.02 13.51
CA LEU A 144 17.38 93.53 12.18
C LEU A 144 16.43 94.63 11.75
N SER A 145 16.88 95.59 10.92
CA SER A 145 16.01 96.68 10.46
C SER A 145 15.06 96.22 9.36
N LEU A 146 13.87 96.84 9.29
CA LEU A 146 12.81 96.43 8.35
C LEU A 146 13.27 96.35 6.88
N PRO A 147 14.08 97.29 6.32
CA PRO A 147 14.56 97.18 4.94
C PRO A 147 15.42 95.93 4.69
N VAL A 148 16.22 95.54 5.69
CA VAL A 148 17.08 94.35 5.61
C VAL A 148 16.24 93.07 5.72
N GLN A 149 15.21 93.06 6.56
CA GLN A 149 14.28 91.92 6.67
C GLN A 149 13.57 91.64 5.33
N THR A 150 13.12 92.68 4.61
CA THR A 150 12.53 92.51 3.27
C THR A 150 13.49 91.98 2.21
N VAL A 151 14.77 92.37 2.26
CA VAL A 151 15.80 91.84 1.32
C VAL A 151 16.07 90.35 1.59
N ILE A 152 16.15 89.94 2.86
CA ILE A 152 16.33 88.54 3.23
C ILE A 152 15.11 87.70 2.82
N ALA A 153 13.89 88.19 3.06
CA ALA A 153 12.67 87.47 2.68
C ALA A 153 12.60 87.22 1.15
N ALA A 154 12.86 88.25 0.33
CA ALA A 154 12.87 88.13 -1.12
C ALA A 154 13.99 87.22 -1.66
N HIS A 155 15.16 87.19 -0.99
CA HIS A 155 16.26 86.28 -1.34
C HIS A 155 15.87 84.83 -1.10
N VAL A 156 15.27 84.52 0.06
CA VAL A 156 14.82 83.16 0.40
C VAL A 156 13.70 82.68 -0.53
N GLU A 157 12.72 83.55 -0.85
CA GLU A 157 11.63 83.21 -1.78
C GLU A 157 12.13 82.90 -3.20
N THR A 158 13.18 83.60 -3.66
CA THR A 158 13.81 83.30 -4.97
C THR A 158 14.43 81.91 -4.98
N ILE A 159 15.22 81.57 -3.96
CA ILE A 159 15.91 80.27 -3.85
C ILE A 159 14.90 79.12 -3.72
N GLU A 160 13.83 79.28 -2.94
CA GLU A 160 12.79 78.26 -2.81
C GLU A 160 12.12 77.98 -4.16
N LYS A 161 11.85 79.01 -4.96
CA LYS A 161 11.26 78.88 -6.29
C LYS A 161 12.18 78.22 -7.31
N ASP A 162 13.48 78.48 -7.25
CA ASP A 162 14.45 77.82 -8.13
C ASP A 162 14.56 76.32 -7.81
N LEU A 163 14.53 75.96 -6.52
CA LEU A 163 14.57 74.57 -6.06
C LEU A 163 13.33 73.77 -6.49
N GLU A 164 12.15 74.38 -6.45
CA GLU A 164 10.92 73.78 -6.99
C GLU A 164 10.99 73.57 -8.52
N GLY A 165 11.82 74.34 -9.23
CA GLY A 165 12.08 74.18 -10.67
C GLY A 165 13.12 73.11 -11.02
N ALA A 166 14.06 72.82 -10.12
CA ALA A 166 15.16 71.88 -10.35
C ALA A 166 14.84 70.42 -9.95
N VAL A 167 13.75 70.19 -9.21
CA VAL A 167 13.33 68.85 -8.74
C VAL A 167 11.98 68.43 -9.36
N PRO A 168 11.97 67.77 -10.54
CA PRO A 168 10.75 67.18 -11.09
C PRO A 168 10.27 65.98 -10.25
N SER A 169 9.29 66.24 -9.38
CA SER A 169 8.35 65.30 -8.75
C SER A 169 8.76 63.81 -8.71
N LEU A 170 9.36 63.37 -7.60
CA LEU A 170 9.41 61.95 -7.21
C LEU A 170 8.04 61.45 -6.69
N ALA A 171 6.97 61.65 -7.48
CA ALA A 171 5.61 61.25 -7.12
C ALA A 171 4.62 61.09 -8.30
N SER A 172 4.99 60.46 -9.43
CA SER A 172 3.99 59.74 -10.28
C SER A 172 4.60 58.76 -11.28
N HIS A 173 4.03 57.56 -11.30
CA HIS A 173 4.10 56.48 -12.29
C HIS A 173 4.67 56.73 -13.70
N HIS A 174 5.50 55.76 -14.13
CA HIS A 174 5.53 55.15 -15.47
C HIS A 174 5.33 56.04 -16.71
N ASP A 175 6.43 56.31 -17.43
CA ASP A 175 6.65 55.71 -18.76
C ASP A 175 8.07 56.01 -19.26
N THR A 176 9.07 55.29 -18.72
CA THR A 176 10.39 55.16 -19.34
C THR A 176 10.39 53.97 -20.30
N ASN A 177 10.79 54.22 -21.54
CA ASN A 177 10.83 53.22 -22.59
C ASN A 177 11.88 52.14 -22.24
N PRO A 178 11.55 50.84 -22.16
CA PRO A 178 12.43 49.80 -21.58
C PRO A 178 13.72 49.53 -22.36
N LYS A 179 13.96 50.22 -23.48
CA LYS A 179 15.26 50.24 -24.17
C LYS A 179 16.23 51.26 -23.58
N ASP A 180 15.76 52.43 -23.18
CA ASP A 180 16.65 53.52 -22.72
C ASP A 180 17.21 53.21 -21.31
N GLU A 181 16.43 52.51 -20.48
CA GLU A 181 16.86 52.00 -19.18
C GLU A 181 17.92 50.88 -19.33
N LEU A 182 17.71 49.95 -20.27
CA LEU A 182 18.68 48.89 -20.59
C LEU A 182 19.98 49.45 -21.19
N ASP A 183 19.89 50.46 -22.07
CA ASP A 183 21.06 51.11 -22.66
C ASP A 183 21.84 51.95 -21.64
N LEU A 184 21.17 52.55 -20.65
CA LEU A 184 21.82 53.20 -19.51
C LEU A 184 22.47 52.18 -18.59
N GLU A 185 21.79 51.09 -18.22
CA GLU A 185 22.35 50.02 -17.37
C GLU A 185 23.54 49.32 -18.05
N ALA A 186 23.50 49.14 -19.37
CA ALA A 186 24.64 48.63 -20.15
C ALA A 186 25.85 49.60 -20.09
N ARG A 187 25.63 50.91 -20.17
CA ARG A 187 26.69 51.92 -20.03
C ARG A 187 27.24 52.00 -18.61
N PHE A 188 26.40 51.95 -17.59
CA PHE A 188 26.84 51.90 -16.19
C PHE A 188 27.64 50.62 -15.92
N SER A 189 27.18 49.47 -16.42
CA SER A 189 27.91 48.21 -16.35
C SER A 189 29.28 48.31 -17.03
N ALA A 190 29.36 48.89 -18.23
CA ALA A 190 30.62 49.12 -18.93
C ALA A 190 31.58 50.00 -18.11
N VAL A 191 31.11 51.15 -17.59
CA VAL A 191 31.92 52.05 -16.75
C VAL A 191 32.37 51.38 -15.44
N VAL A 192 31.53 50.54 -14.82
CA VAL A 192 31.92 49.74 -13.64
C VAL A 192 32.97 48.70 -14.00
N THR A 193 32.87 48.02 -15.16
CA THR A 193 33.91 47.08 -15.61
C THR A 193 35.22 47.78 -15.96
N ASP A 194 35.18 48.97 -16.57
CA ASP A 194 36.38 49.77 -16.85
C ASP A 194 37.02 50.30 -15.56
N HIS A 195 36.22 50.76 -14.60
CA HIS A 195 36.72 51.15 -13.28
C HIS A 195 37.34 49.95 -12.53
N ALA A 196 36.73 48.76 -12.63
CA ALA A 196 37.30 47.55 -12.05
C ALA A 196 38.63 47.16 -12.74
N ALA A 197 38.70 47.26 -14.08
CA ALA A 197 39.91 47.00 -14.85
C ALA A 197 41.02 48.01 -14.57
N LEU A 198 40.70 49.29 -14.42
CA LEU A 198 41.65 50.34 -14.02
C LEU A 198 42.13 50.17 -12.58
N LYS A 199 41.23 49.83 -11.64
CA LYS A 199 41.59 49.53 -10.25
C LYS A 199 42.53 48.32 -10.18
N LYS A 200 42.27 47.28 -10.98
CA LYS A 200 43.16 46.12 -11.12
C LYS A 200 44.53 46.53 -11.68
N ARG A 201 44.58 47.25 -12.81
CA ARG A 201 45.85 47.75 -13.39
C ARG A 201 46.64 48.61 -12.40
N ASN A 202 45.98 49.40 -11.56
CA ASN A 202 46.65 50.19 -10.53
C ASN A 202 47.25 49.29 -9.44
N ALA A 203 46.52 48.27 -8.96
CA ALA A 203 47.06 47.26 -8.04
C ALA A 203 48.22 46.45 -8.66
N ASP A 204 48.13 46.07 -9.93
CA ASP A 204 49.19 45.40 -10.69
C ASP A 204 50.44 46.30 -10.85
N LEU A 205 50.26 47.63 -10.93
CA LEU A 205 51.36 48.60 -10.96
C LEU A 205 51.97 48.84 -9.57
N ILE A 206 51.16 48.91 -8.52
CA ILE A 206 51.62 49.06 -7.13
C ILE A 206 52.48 47.85 -6.74
N THR A 207 51.96 46.62 -6.93
CA THR A 207 52.71 45.38 -6.66
C THR A 207 53.98 45.27 -7.51
N ARG A 208 53.98 45.76 -8.76
CA ARG A 208 55.21 45.84 -9.57
C ARG A 208 56.21 46.86 -9.02
N LEU A 209 55.76 48.00 -8.49
CA LEU A 209 56.63 49.00 -7.87
C LEU A 209 57.18 48.51 -6.53
N GLU A 210 56.38 47.80 -5.73
CA GLU A 210 56.79 47.12 -4.51
C GLU A 210 57.89 46.10 -4.83
N ASN A 211 57.66 45.15 -5.75
CA ASN A 211 58.67 44.18 -6.20
C ASN A 211 59.95 44.83 -6.75
N LEU A 212 59.84 45.97 -7.46
CA LEU A 212 61.00 46.73 -7.94
C LEU A 212 61.74 47.44 -6.80
N SER A 213 61.04 47.90 -5.77
CA SER A 213 61.65 48.48 -4.58
C SER A 213 62.35 47.41 -3.73
N GLU A 214 61.72 46.25 -3.52
CA GLU A 214 62.33 45.09 -2.87
C GLU A 214 63.56 44.60 -3.64
N SER A 215 63.49 44.52 -4.97
CA SER A 215 64.64 44.15 -5.82
C SER A 215 65.78 45.18 -5.73
N ARG A 216 65.47 46.48 -5.70
CA ARG A 216 66.47 47.54 -5.50
C ARG A 216 67.11 47.44 -4.12
N ASP A 217 66.30 47.23 -3.08
CA ASP A 217 66.78 47.21 -1.69
C ASP A 217 67.59 45.93 -1.42
N HIS A 218 67.21 44.80 -2.03
CA HIS A 218 68.01 43.58 -2.06
C HIS A 218 69.37 43.79 -2.75
N LEU A 219 69.41 44.46 -3.92
CA LEU A 219 70.67 44.81 -4.59
C LEU A 219 71.52 45.78 -3.78
N LEU A 220 70.92 46.71 -3.02
CA LEU A 220 71.64 47.59 -2.11
C LEU A 220 72.23 46.83 -0.92
N ASP A 221 71.52 45.84 -0.37
CA ASP A 221 72.03 45.00 0.70
C ASP A 221 73.10 44.01 0.21
N GLU A 222 72.96 43.47 -1.00
CA GLU A 222 74.02 42.68 -1.65
C GLU A 222 75.27 43.54 -1.88
N ASN A 223 75.13 44.77 -2.36
CA ASN A 223 76.27 45.68 -2.58
C ASN A 223 76.97 46.04 -1.25
N LYS A 224 76.22 46.35 -0.18
CA LYS A 224 76.80 46.53 1.18
C LYS A 224 77.52 45.27 1.67
N GLU A 225 77.01 44.09 1.36
CA GLU A 225 77.66 42.83 1.75
C GLU A 225 78.91 42.55 0.92
N GLN A 226 78.92 42.90 -0.38
CA GLN A 226 80.12 42.90 -1.22
C GLN A 226 81.17 43.91 -0.71
N GLU A 227 80.76 45.12 -0.29
CA GLU A 227 81.65 46.08 0.38
C GLU A 227 82.25 45.51 1.67
N ARG A 228 81.44 44.89 2.55
CA ARG A 228 81.95 44.20 3.75
C ARG A 228 82.91 43.05 3.42
N GLN A 229 82.65 42.31 2.35
CA GLN A 229 83.54 41.23 1.90
C GLN A 229 84.85 41.79 1.36
N ILE A 230 84.82 42.92 0.64
CA ILE A 230 86.02 43.65 0.20
C ILE A 230 86.81 44.14 1.42
N ASP A 231 86.17 44.73 2.42
CA ASP A 231 86.82 45.18 3.66
C ASP A 231 87.46 44.01 4.43
N GLN A 232 86.73 42.88 4.59
CA GLN A 232 87.26 41.66 5.22
C GLN A 232 88.42 41.05 4.43
N LEU A 233 88.38 41.07 3.10
CA LEU A 233 89.46 40.62 2.24
C LEU A 233 90.68 41.56 2.35
N GLN A 234 90.48 42.88 2.39
CA GLN A 234 91.55 43.85 2.64
C GLN A 234 92.17 43.65 4.02
N GLU A 235 91.38 43.46 5.07
CA GLU A 235 91.85 43.21 6.43
C GLU A 235 92.64 41.90 6.54
N THR A 236 92.15 40.81 5.93
CA THR A 236 92.87 39.52 5.91
C THR A 236 94.14 39.53 5.05
N ILE A 237 94.18 40.30 3.95
CA ILE A 237 95.38 40.55 3.15
C ILE A 237 96.40 41.39 3.96
N ASN A 238 95.96 42.46 4.61
CA ASN A 238 96.80 43.35 5.42
C ASN A 238 97.43 42.62 6.62
N HIS A 239 96.78 41.57 7.14
CA HIS A 239 97.31 40.72 8.22
C HIS A 239 98.09 39.48 7.75
N GLY A 240 98.34 39.32 6.43
CA GLY A 240 99.17 38.23 5.90
C GLY A 240 98.57 36.82 6.05
N GLY A 241 97.27 36.73 6.36
CA GLY A 241 96.60 35.49 6.77
C GLY A 241 96.18 34.54 5.64
N ILE A 242 96.85 34.57 4.48
CA ILE A 242 96.43 33.85 3.26
C ILE A 242 96.27 32.35 3.50
N ASN A 243 97.23 31.69 4.17
CA ASN A 243 97.12 30.26 4.49
C ASN A 243 96.02 29.94 5.51
N GLU A 244 95.79 30.82 6.49
CA GLU A 244 94.72 30.64 7.48
C GLU A 244 93.33 30.90 6.88
N HIS A 245 93.25 31.72 5.82
CA HIS A 245 92.05 31.87 5.00
C HIS A 245 91.80 30.62 4.16
N ILE A 246 92.84 30.06 3.50
CA ILE A 246 92.73 28.81 2.72
C ILE A 246 92.26 27.64 3.60
N LEU A 247 92.88 27.41 4.77
CA LEU A 247 92.45 26.34 5.70
C LEU A 247 91.01 26.52 6.20
N ARG A 248 90.55 27.77 6.39
CA ARG A 248 89.14 28.06 6.72
C ARG A 248 88.21 27.81 5.54
N LEU A 249 88.64 28.10 4.31
CA LEU A 249 87.89 27.77 3.09
C LEU A 249 87.78 26.27 2.88
N GLU A 250 88.88 25.52 2.98
CA GLU A 250 88.92 24.05 2.87
C GLU A 250 87.99 23.40 3.90
N LYS A 251 88.07 23.81 5.17
CA LYS A 251 87.17 23.31 6.21
C LYS A 251 85.70 23.66 5.92
N ARG A 252 85.41 24.89 5.46
CA ARG A 252 84.05 25.28 5.06
C ARG A 252 83.55 24.48 3.85
N LEU A 253 84.46 24.09 2.95
CA LEU A 253 84.17 23.22 1.81
C LEU A 253 83.81 21.82 2.30
N GLU A 254 84.62 21.20 3.16
CA GLU A 254 84.37 19.88 3.76
C GLU A 254 83.05 19.86 4.57
N ASP A 255 82.78 20.92 5.35
CA ASP A 255 81.52 21.06 6.08
C ASP A 255 80.33 21.28 5.14
N SER A 256 80.52 21.99 4.00
CA SER A 256 79.48 22.12 2.96
C SER A 256 79.23 20.82 2.20
N GLU A 257 80.26 20.02 1.92
CA GLU A 257 80.15 18.70 1.28
C GLU A 257 79.40 17.72 2.19
N LYS A 258 79.65 17.74 3.50
CA LYS A 258 78.87 16.97 4.50
C LYS A 258 77.40 17.41 4.54
N ILE A 259 77.14 18.71 4.47
CA ILE A 259 75.76 19.24 4.40
C ILE A 259 75.09 18.79 3.11
N ILE A 260 75.74 18.91 1.95
CA ILE A 260 75.24 18.44 0.65
C ILE A 260 74.93 16.94 0.71
N ALA A 261 75.86 16.10 1.16
CA ALA A 261 75.64 14.66 1.30
C ALA A 261 74.45 14.34 2.24
N SER A 262 74.28 15.10 3.33
CA SER A 262 73.12 14.94 4.22
C SER A 262 71.79 15.36 3.57
N GLN A 263 71.80 16.41 2.74
CA GLN A 263 70.64 16.89 2.00
C GLN A 263 70.28 15.95 0.84
N GLU A 264 71.27 15.42 0.12
CA GLU A 264 71.09 14.40 -0.92
C GLU A 264 70.51 13.11 -0.34
N GLN A 265 71.04 12.63 0.79
CA GLN A 265 70.47 11.50 1.52
C GLN A 265 69.02 11.79 1.96
N GLN A 266 68.74 12.97 2.52
CA GLN A 266 67.38 13.36 2.91
C GLN A 266 66.42 13.45 1.71
N LEU A 267 66.89 13.90 0.54
CA LEU A 267 66.10 13.96 -0.69
C LEU A 267 65.81 12.57 -1.24
N GLU A 268 66.78 11.65 -1.23
CA GLU A 268 66.56 10.26 -1.67
C GLU A 268 65.67 9.51 -0.67
N ASP A 269 65.84 9.69 0.65
CA ASP A 269 64.94 9.13 1.67
C ASP A 269 63.50 9.66 1.50
N ALA A 270 63.33 10.96 1.24
CA ALA A 270 62.04 11.57 0.96
C ALA A 270 61.43 11.07 -0.36
N ARG A 271 62.25 10.81 -1.38
CA ARG A 271 61.83 10.22 -2.64
C ARG A 271 61.39 8.77 -2.46
N VAL A 272 62.19 7.93 -1.81
CA VAL A 272 61.87 6.52 -1.52
C VAL A 272 60.59 6.43 -0.68
N ASN A 273 60.43 7.27 0.35
CA ASN A 273 59.20 7.34 1.13
C ASN A 273 58.00 7.78 0.28
N ARG A 274 58.15 8.75 -0.63
CA ARG A 274 57.09 9.14 -1.58
C ARG A 274 56.72 8.01 -2.53
N GLU A 275 57.69 7.28 -3.07
CA GLU A 275 57.44 6.09 -3.91
C GLU A 275 56.73 4.99 -3.14
N LEU A 276 57.12 4.74 -1.88
CA LEU A 276 56.51 3.75 -0.99
C LEU A 276 55.05 4.14 -0.66
N LYS A 277 54.80 5.39 -0.26
CA LYS A 277 53.45 5.92 -0.02
C LYS A 277 52.58 5.88 -1.28
N ASN A 278 53.15 6.11 -2.47
CA ASN A 278 52.42 5.98 -3.73
C ASN A 278 52.08 4.51 -4.05
N LYS A 279 53.00 3.57 -3.79
CA LYS A 279 52.73 2.11 -3.91
C LYS A 279 51.64 1.65 -2.94
N GLU A 280 51.67 2.09 -1.68
CA GLU A 280 50.60 1.85 -0.71
C GLU A 280 49.25 2.41 -1.22
N LEU A 281 49.23 3.64 -1.71
CA LEU A 281 48.01 4.31 -2.17
C LEU A 281 47.42 3.64 -3.44
N LEU A 282 48.28 3.16 -4.35
CA LEU A 282 47.88 2.34 -5.49
C LEU A 282 47.36 0.96 -5.06
N SER A 283 47.99 0.33 -4.07
CA SER A 283 47.51 -0.93 -3.48
C SER A 283 46.13 -0.78 -2.87
N VAL A 284 45.92 0.26 -2.04
CA VAL A 284 44.62 0.57 -1.41
C VAL A 284 43.54 0.91 -2.44
N LYS A 285 43.90 1.62 -3.53
CA LYS A 285 42.97 1.83 -4.66
C LYS A 285 42.58 0.51 -5.31
N HIS A 286 43.56 -0.33 -5.64
CA HIS A 286 43.31 -1.62 -6.27
C HIS A 286 42.45 -2.56 -5.40
N THR A 287 42.70 -2.64 -4.09
CA THR A 287 41.84 -3.42 -3.18
C THR A 287 40.43 -2.86 -3.11
N ARG A 288 40.26 -1.54 -3.09
CA ARG A 288 38.93 -0.89 -3.11
C ARG A 288 38.19 -1.12 -4.43
N ASP A 289 38.89 -1.09 -5.56
CA ASP A 289 38.30 -1.36 -6.88
C ASP A 289 37.86 -2.83 -6.99
N LEU A 290 38.66 -3.78 -6.46
CA LEU A 290 38.28 -5.19 -6.34
C LEU A 290 37.05 -5.37 -5.43
N GLU A 291 37.01 -4.75 -4.24
CA GLU A 291 35.84 -4.79 -3.36
C GLU A 291 34.57 -4.27 -4.03
N ILE A 292 34.68 -3.18 -4.81
CA ILE A 292 33.54 -2.62 -5.56
C ILE A 292 33.12 -3.57 -6.68
N GLN A 293 34.08 -4.18 -7.39
CA GLN A 293 33.81 -5.16 -8.44
C GLN A 293 33.10 -6.41 -7.89
N ASP A 294 33.50 -6.90 -6.71
CA ASP A 294 32.89 -8.07 -6.09
C ASP A 294 31.50 -7.75 -5.53
N LYS A 295 31.28 -6.58 -4.91
CA LYS A 295 29.94 -6.09 -4.55
C LYS A 295 29.03 -5.93 -5.77
N PHE A 296 29.57 -5.50 -6.92
CA PHE A 296 28.81 -5.43 -8.17
C PHE A 296 28.38 -6.81 -8.66
N LYS A 297 29.28 -7.81 -8.65
CA LYS A 297 28.95 -9.21 -8.98
C LYS A 297 27.91 -9.79 -8.01
N GLU A 298 28.02 -9.49 -6.72
CA GLU A 298 27.05 -9.93 -5.71
C GLU A 298 25.65 -9.37 -6.00
N LEU A 299 25.54 -8.06 -6.27
CA LEU A 299 24.29 -7.42 -6.66
C LEU A 299 23.74 -7.93 -8.01
N GLU A 300 24.60 -8.26 -8.98
CA GLU A 300 24.20 -8.88 -10.25
C GLU A 300 23.61 -10.28 -10.01
N VAL A 301 24.24 -11.09 -9.15
CA VAL A 301 23.72 -12.40 -8.75
C VAL A 301 22.40 -12.27 -8.01
N GLU A 302 22.27 -11.34 -7.06
CA GLU A 302 21.03 -11.05 -6.33
C GLU A 302 19.91 -10.62 -7.29
N ASN A 303 20.18 -9.68 -8.19
CA ASN A 303 19.22 -9.23 -9.20
C ASN A 303 18.80 -10.39 -10.13
N SER A 304 19.74 -11.26 -10.53
CA SER A 304 19.40 -12.47 -11.29
C SER A 304 18.49 -13.42 -10.48
N ALA A 305 18.67 -13.51 -9.16
CA ALA A 305 17.86 -14.32 -8.28
C ALA A 305 16.46 -13.72 -8.05
N LEU A 306 16.36 -12.39 -7.92
CA LEU A 306 15.11 -11.64 -7.87
C LEU A 306 14.33 -11.77 -9.18
N SER A 307 14.99 -11.64 -10.34
CA SER A 307 14.37 -11.88 -11.66
C SER A 307 13.86 -13.31 -11.80
N LYS A 308 14.63 -14.32 -11.39
CA LYS A 308 14.17 -15.73 -11.33
C LYS A 308 13.01 -15.92 -10.36
N ARG A 309 12.92 -15.15 -9.27
CA ARG A 309 11.81 -15.17 -8.31
C ARG A 309 10.55 -14.50 -8.88
N ALA A 310 10.69 -13.39 -9.60
CA ALA A 310 9.60 -12.74 -10.33
C ALA A 310 9.02 -13.69 -11.40
N ASN A 311 9.87 -14.30 -12.25
CA ASN A 311 9.42 -15.28 -13.24
C ASN A 311 8.69 -16.49 -12.63
N LYS A 312 9.07 -16.91 -11.41
CA LYS A 312 8.33 -17.93 -10.64
C LYS A 312 6.99 -17.40 -10.14
N MET A 313 6.94 -16.17 -9.64
CA MET A 313 5.70 -15.50 -9.22
C MET A 313 4.71 -15.40 -10.39
N ASP A 314 5.12 -14.88 -11.54
CA ASP A 314 4.31 -14.81 -12.76
C ASP A 314 3.77 -16.18 -13.19
N HIS A 315 4.56 -17.24 -13.02
CA HIS A 315 4.13 -18.61 -13.30
C HIS A 315 3.09 -19.11 -12.29
N TYR A 316 3.22 -18.78 -11.00
CA TYR A 316 2.21 -19.05 -9.99
C TYR A 316 0.94 -18.23 -10.20
N GLU A 317 1.04 -16.97 -10.62
CA GLU A 317 -0.12 -16.13 -10.96
C GLU A 317 -0.86 -16.69 -12.19
N LYS A 318 -0.15 -17.09 -13.24
CA LYS A 318 -0.75 -17.77 -14.42
C LYS A 318 -1.45 -19.07 -14.02
N LYS A 319 -0.84 -19.89 -13.15
CA LYS A 319 -1.46 -21.11 -12.61
C LYS A 319 -2.70 -20.80 -11.76
N LEU A 320 -2.65 -19.77 -10.93
CA LEU A 320 -3.78 -19.35 -10.09
C LEU A 320 -4.92 -18.76 -10.94
N ALA A 321 -4.61 -18.03 -12.02
CA ALA A 321 -5.59 -17.58 -13.00
C ALA A 321 -6.26 -18.74 -13.75
N GLN A 322 -5.49 -19.75 -14.15
CA GLN A 322 -6.01 -21.00 -14.74
C GLN A 322 -6.89 -21.78 -13.75
N GLN A 323 -6.44 -21.95 -12.51
CA GLN A 323 -7.23 -22.60 -11.46
C GLN A 323 -8.54 -21.84 -11.19
N ASN A 324 -8.50 -20.51 -11.09
CA ASN A 324 -9.69 -19.68 -10.96
C ASN A 324 -10.63 -19.81 -12.17
N ALA A 325 -10.13 -20.06 -13.38
CA ALA A 325 -10.96 -20.33 -14.55
C ALA A 325 -11.67 -21.69 -14.43
N ILE A 326 -10.94 -22.75 -14.04
CA ILE A 326 -11.49 -24.09 -13.79
C ILE A 326 -12.49 -24.08 -12.63
N GLU A 327 -12.28 -23.25 -11.61
CA GLU A 327 -13.24 -23.08 -10.51
C GLU A 327 -14.54 -22.39 -10.95
N ARG A 328 -14.48 -21.38 -11.83
CA ARG A 328 -15.67 -20.76 -12.44
C ARG A 328 -16.40 -21.72 -13.39
N GLU A 329 -15.67 -22.58 -14.09
CA GLU A 329 -16.26 -23.64 -14.90
C GLU A 329 -16.95 -24.69 -14.01
N ASN A 330 -16.34 -25.08 -12.89
CA ASN A 330 -16.97 -25.97 -11.91
C ASN A 330 -18.23 -25.36 -11.27
N THR A 331 -18.27 -24.06 -10.95
CA THR A 331 -19.51 -23.43 -10.46
C THR A 331 -20.59 -23.43 -11.54
N ARG A 332 -20.24 -23.07 -12.78
CA ARG A 332 -21.16 -23.13 -13.92
C ARG A 332 -21.69 -24.54 -14.19
N LEU A 333 -20.85 -25.57 -14.10
CA LEU A 333 -21.27 -26.97 -14.28
C LEU A 333 -22.20 -27.44 -13.16
N ARG A 334 -22.00 -26.95 -11.92
CA ARG A 334 -22.93 -27.19 -10.80
C ARG A 334 -24.26 -26.48 -11.02
N GLU A 335 -24.25 -25.20 -11.39
CA GLU A 335 -25.46 -24.45 -11.76
C GLU A 335 -26.25 -25.15 -12.88
N GLN A 336 -25.55 -25.68 -13.90
CA GLN A 336 -26.18 -26.47 -14.96
C GLN A 336 -26.74 -27.81 -14.46
N LEU A 337 -26.07 -28.48 -13.51
CA LEU A 337 -26.53 -29.73 -12.91
C LEU A 337 -27.77 -29.49 -12.04
N ASP A 338 -27.81 -28.40 -11.27
CA ASP A 338 -28.96 -27.99 -10.45
C ASP A 338 -30.18 -27.71 -11.34
N VAL A 339 -30.00 -26.96 -12.44
CA VAL A 339 -31.07 -26.71 -13.44
C VAL A 339 -31.54 -28.00 -14.11
N LEU A 340 -30.63 -28.95 -14.41
CA LEU A 340 -31.02 -30.26 -14.96
C LEU A 340 -31.78 -31.12 -13.94
N GLN A 341 -31.44 -31.04 -12.65
CA GLN A 341 -32.18 -31.72 -11.58
C GLN A 341 -33.56 -31.08 -11.35
N GLU A 342 -33.69 -29.76 -11.45
CA GLU A 342 -34.98 -29.06 -11.39
C GLU A 342 -35.88 -29.47 -12.57
N ASN A 343 -35.34 -29.42 -13.80
CA ASN A 343 -36.04 -29.93 -14.98
C ASN A 343 -36.47 -31.40 -14.83
N GLN A 344 -35.63 -32.27 -14.27
CA GLN A 344 -35.99 -33.67 -14.03
C GLN A 344 -37.16 -33.80 -13.05
N LYS A 345 -37.17 -33.03 -11.95
CA LYS A 345 -38.29 -33.00 -10.99
C LYS A 345 -39.60 -32.53 -11.65
N ASP A 346 -39.52 -31.55 -12.54
CA ASP A 346 -40.69 -31.09 -13.31
C ASP A 346 -41.18 -32.15 -14.29
N TYR A 347 -40.27 -32.86 -14.98
CA TYR A 347 -40.63 -34.01 -15.82
C TYR A 347 -41.26 -35.14 -15.01
N ASP A 348 -40.71 -35.48 -13.85
CA ASP A 348 -41.24 -36.53 -12.96
C ASP A 348 -42.63 -36.13 -12.44
N LYS A 349 -42.83 -34.85 -12.09
CA LYS A 349 -44.14 -34.31 -11.67
C LYS A 349 -45.18 -34.42 -12.79
N VAL A 350 -44.84 -33.96 -14.00
CA VAL A 350 -45.73 -34.07 -15.18
C VAL A 350 -45.99 -35.53 -15.53
N HIS A 351 -45.02 -36.43 -15.37
CA HIS A 351 -45.19 -37.86 -15.56
C HIS A 351 -46.19 -38.44 -14.54
N MET A 352 -46.07 -38.10 -13.25
CA MET A 352 -47.02 -38.52 -12.21
C MET A 352 -48.43 -37.99 -12.47
N GLU A 353 -48.58 -36.72 -12.87
CA GLU A 353 -49.86 -36.16 -13.31
C GLU A 353 -50.43 -36.92 -14.52
N ASN A 354 -49.59 -37.31 -15.48
CA ASN A 354 -50.00 -38.09 -16.64
C ASN A 354 -50.45 -39.52 -16.27
N GLU A 355 -49.77 -40.19 -15.34
CA GLU A 355 -50.19 -41.50 -14.82
C GLU A 355 -51.54 -41.42 -14.08
N VAL A 356 -51.77 -40.38 -13.27
CA VAL A 356 -53.08 -40.13 -12.63
C VAL A 356 -54.16 -39.86 -13.68
N LEU A 357 -53.85 -39.12 -14.75
CA LEU A 357 -54.77 -38.94 -15.88
C LEU A 357 -55.03 -40.23 -16.66
N LYS A 358 -54.06 -41.16 -16.76
CA LYS A 358 -54.26 -42.49 -17.35
C LYS A 358 -55.12 -43.38 -16.46
N THR A 359 -54.91 -43.42 -15.15
CA THR A 359 -55.72 -44.24 -14.24
C THR A 359 -57.16 -43.77 -14.22
N THR A 360 -57.41 -42.46 -14.05
CA THR A 360 -58.76 -41.88 -14.13
C THR A 360 -59.41 -42.10 -15.49
N ARG A 361 -58.67 -41.96 -16.61
CA ARG A 361 -59.16 -42.33 -17.95
C ARG A 361 -59.57 -43.81 -18.03
N ASN A 362 -58.78 -44.72 -17.47
CA ASN A 362 -59.08 -46.15 -17.45
C ASN A 362 -60.30 -46.47 -16.57
N GLU A 363 -60.53 -45.72 -15.48
CA GLU A 363 -61.74 -45.81 -14.66
C GLU A 363 -62.97 -45.33 -15.44
N TYR A 364 -62.89 -44.18 -16.13
CA TYR A 364 -63.97 -43.72 -17.02
C TYR A 364 -64.26 -44.74 -18.14
N MET A 365 -63.23 -45.35 -18.74
CA MET A 365 -63.42 -46.42 -19.72
C MET A 365 -64.15 -47.64 -19.13
N LYS A 366 -63.78 -48.12 -17.94
CA LYS A 366 -64.49 -49.22 -17.26
C LYS A 366 -65.95 -48.88 -16.94
N VAL A 367 -66.23 -47.63 -16.53
CA VAL A 367 -67.60 -47.18 -16.28
C VAL A 367 -68.41 -47.15 -17.59
N LEU A 368 -67.81 -46.70 -18.70
CA LEU A 368 -68.44 -46.74 -20.02
C LEU A 368 -68.68 -48.18 -20.49
N GLU A 369 -67.70 -49.08 -20.39
CA GLU A 369 -67.84 -50.52 -20.68
C GLU A 369 -68.96 -51.15 -19.84
N GLY A 370 -69.07 -50.78 -18.56
CA GLY A 370 -70.18 -51.21 -17.67
C GLY A 370 -71.55 -50.69 -18.12
N GLN A 371 -71.63 -49.43 -18.59
CA GLN A 371 -72.85 -48.86 -19.16
C GLN A 371 -73.22 -49.52 -20.50
N GLU A 372 -72.25 -49.75 -21.38
CA GLU A 372 -72.44 -50.46 -22.65
C GLU A 372 -72.95 -51.89 -22.43
N ASN A 373 -72.37 -52.62 -21.47
CA ASN A 373 -72.85 -53.94 -21.07
C ASN A 373 -74.27 -53.91 -20.48
N SER A 374 -74.60 -52.89 -19.68
CA SER A 374 -75.98 -52.71 -19.19
C SER A 374 -76.97 -52.42 -20.33
N ILE A 375 -76.55 -51.67 -21.36
CA ILE A 375 -77.36 -51.40 -22.55
C ILE A 375 -77.55 -52.67 -23.40
N THR A 376 -76.53 -53.50 -23.58
CA THR A 376 -76.67 -54.78 -24.31
C THR A 376 -77.52 -55.77 -23.52
N ASP A 377 -77.39 -55.83 -22.20
CA ASP A 377 -78.26 -56.61 -21.32
C ASP A 377 -79.71 -56.16 -21.40
N LEU A 378 -79.98 -54.86 -21.31
CA LEU A 378 -81.34 -54.29 -21.47
C LEU A 378 -81.92 -54.58 -22.85
N ARG A 379 -81.13 -54.47 -23.92
CA ARG A 379 -81.55 -54.89 -25.28
C ARG A 379 -81.85 -56.38 -25.35
N SER A 380 -81.05 -57.24 -24.69
CA SER A 380 -81.31 -58.68 -24.67
C SER A 380 -82.58 -59.03 -23.89
N LYS A 381 -82.87 -58.31 -22.79
CA LYS A 381 -84.11 -58.45 -22.02
C LYS A 381 -85.32 -57.97 -22.84
N ALA A 382 -85.19 -56.85 -23.55
CA ALA A 382 -86.22 -56.36 -24.47
C ALA A 382 -86.53 -57.40 -25.56
N MET A 383 -85.54 -57.95 -26.26
CA MET A 383 -85.77 -59.00 -27.27
C MET A 383 -86.43 -60.26 -26.69
N ARG A 384 -86.09 -60.68 -25.46
CA ARG A 384 -86.75 -61.83 -24.81
C ARG A 384 -88.22 -61.54 -24.51
N LEU A 385 -88.54 -60.34 -24.04
CA LEU A 385 -89.93 -59.91 -23.78
C LEU A 385 -90.72 -59.71 -25.08
N GLU A 386 -90.09 -59.20 -26.14
CA GLU A 386 -90.67 -59.11 -27.48
C GLU A 386 -91.00 -60.51 -28.04
N GLU A 387 -90.11 -61.48 -27.87
CA GLU A 387 -90.33 -62.88 -28.29
C GLU A 387 -91.38 -63.59 -27.41
N GLU A 388 -91.41 -63.37 -26.09
CA GLU A 388 -92.48 -63.87 -25.23
C GLU A 388 -93.83 -63.27 -25.63
N LEU A 389 -93.90 -61.96 -25.89
CA LEU A 389 -95.12 -61.29 -26.37
C LEU A 389 -95.54 -61.85 -27.73
N ARG A 390 -94.59 -62.10 -28.65
CA ARG A 390 -94.85 -62.75 -29.94
C ARG A 390 -95.44 -64.15 -29.77
N LEU A 391 -94.88 -64.96 -28.87
CA LEU A 391 -95.39 -66.31 -28.55
C LEU A 391 -96.76 -66.27 -27.89
N ARG A 392 -97.04 -65.30 -27.02
CA ARG A 392 -98.38 -65.10 -26.42
C ARG A 392 -99.41 -64.63 -27.44
N LEU A 393 -99.04 -63.78 -28.40
CA LEU A 393 -99.90 -63.44 -29.53
C LEU A 393 -100.20 -64.67 -30.40
N GLU A 394 -99.20 -65.50 -30.70
CA GLU A 394 -99.36 -66.75 -31.45
C GLU A 394 -100.23 -67.77 -30.70
N GLU A 395 -100.09 -67.88 -29.37
CA GLU A 395 -100.95 -68.69 -28.50
C GLU A 395 -102.40 -68.16 -28.47
N ILE A 396 -102.59 -66.84 -28.41
CA ILE A 396 -103.91 -66.19 -28.53
C ILE A 396 -104.52 -66.47 -29.91
N ASP A 397 -103.77 -66.36 -31.00
CA ASP A 397 -104.27 -66.66 -32.36
C ASP A 397 -104.67 -68.14 -32.50
N VAL A 398 -103.89 -69.07 -31.93
CA VAL A 398 -104.27 -70.49 -31.88
C VAL A 398 -105.50 -70.73 -31.01
N HIS A 399 -105.64 -70.03 -29.88
CA HIS A 399 -106.85 -70.08 -29.05
C HIS A 399 -108.07 -69.46 -29.76
N LEU A 400 -107.90 -68.40 -30.55
CA LEU A 400 -108.95 -67.77 -31.34
C LEU A 400 -109.35 -68.64 -32.54
N GLU A 401 -108.42 -69.32 -33.21
CA GLU A 401 -108.76 -70.29 -34.26
C GLU A 401 -109.39 -71.55 -33.68
N ARG A 402 -108.95 -72.02 -32.51
CA ARG A 402 -109.65 -73.07 -31.77
C ARG A 402 -111.04 -72.60 -31.34
N GLN A 403 -111.19 -71.38 -30.83
CA GLN A 403 -112.50 -70.83 -30.49
C GLN A 403 -113.37 -70.70 -31.75
N ARG A 404 -112.85 -70.27 -32.90
CA ARG A 404 -113.59 -70.24 -34.18
C ARG A 404 -113.99 -71.64 -34.65
N HIS A 405 -113.15 -72.65 -34.41
CA HIS A 405 -113.48 -74.05 -34.68
C HIS A 405 -114.54 -74.56 -33.72
N ASP A 406 -114.38 -74.33 -32.43
CA ASP A 406 -115.29 -74.75 -31.37
C ASP A 406 -116.62 -73.97 -31.46
N GLU A 407 -116.64 -72.72 -31.94
CA GLU A 407 -117.84 -71.94 -32.30
C GLU A 407 -118.51 -72.49 -33.55
N LYS A 408 -117.77 -72.91 -34.58
CA LYS A 408 -118.37 -73.63 -35.74
C LYS A 408 -118.96 -74.96 -35.29
N TYR A 409 -118.26 -75.72 -34.45
CA TYR A 409 -118.72 -76.98 -33.91
C TYR A 409 -119.87 -76.81 -32.91
N ILE A 410 -119.89 -75.73 -32.12
CA ILE A 410 -121.00 -75.32 -31.27
C ILE A 410 -122.16 -74.81 -32.13
N ASN A 411 -121.93 -74.20 -33.30
CA ASN A 411 -123.00 -73.86 -34.23
C ASN A 411 -123.57 -75.11 -34.93
N GLU A 412 -122.75 -76.09 -35.30
CA GLU A 412 -123.20 -77.41 -35.78
C GLU A 412 -123.89 -78.23 -34.69
N LEU A 413 -123.39 -78.16 -33.45
CA LEU A 413 -124.06 -78.75 -32.29
C LEU A 413 -125.34 -77.99 -31.98
N HIS A 414 -125.38 -76.66 -32.03
CA HIS A 414 -126.58 -75.82 -31.92
C HIS A 414 -127.50 -75.97 -33.14
N GLU A 415 -127.07 -76.51 -34.28
CA GLU A 415 -127.98 -76.97 -35.33
C GLU A 415 -128.62 -78.32 -34.92
N ARG A 416 -127.86 -79.17 -34.19
CA ARG A 416 -128.33 -80.41 -33.53
C ARG A 416 -129.00 -80.21 -32.14
N VAL A 417 -128.90 -79.01 -31.55
CA VAL A 417 -129.31 -78.63 -30.16
C VAL A 417 -130.34 -77.50 -30.20
N ALA A 418 -130.51 -76.79 -31.32
CA ALA A 418 -131.79 -76.22 -31.73
C ALA A 418 -132.80 -77.33 -32.08
N SER A 419 -132.35 -78.59 -32.19
CA SER A 419 -133.20 -79.78 -32.07
C SER A 419 -133.24 -80.41 -30.66
N GLN A 420 -132.46 -79.93 -29.67
CA GLN A 420 -132.51 -80.30 -28.22
C GLN A 420 -131.56 -79.43 -27.32
N SER A 421 -132.11 -78.44 -26.58
CA SER A 421 -131.43 -77.41 -25.73
C SER A 421 -131.08 -77.88 -24.28
N PRO A 422 -130.55 -77.08 -23.31
CA PRO A 422 -129.82 -75.77 -23.30
C PRO A 422 -128.61 -75.61 -22.28
N GLU A 423 -127.99 -74.41 -22.25
CA GLU A 423 -127.44 -73.63 -21.09
C GLU A 423 -126.03 -73.80 -20.44
N GLU A 424 -125.60 -72.71 -19.75
CA GLU A 424 -124.26 -72.24 -19.28
C GLU A 424 -123.81 -72.79 -17.88
N PRO A 425 -122.97 -72.17 -16.97
CA PRO A 425 -122.05 -70.98 -16.99
C PRO A 425 -120.73 -71.04 -16.13
N SER A 426 -120.02 -69.89 -16.05
CA SER A 426 -119.36 -69.30 -14.84
C SER A 426 -118.00 -69.80 -14.27
N GLY A 427 -117.13 -68.84 -13.87
CA GLY A 427 -116.18 -69.02 -12.75
C GLY A 427 -114.85 -68.24 -12.83
N GLY A 428 -114.52 -67.43 -11.80
CA GLY A 428 -113.19 -66.80 -11.62
C GLY A 428 -112.94 -66.36 -10.16
N LEU A 429 -111.67 -66.26 -9.76
CA LEU A 429 -111.13 -65.70 -8.49
C LEU A 429 -109.59 -65.54 -8.65
N SER A 430 -108.84 -65.17 -7.60
CA SER A 430 -108.32 -63.81 -7.37
C SER A 430 -106.80 -63.89 -7.12
N LEU A 431 -106.08 -62.75 -7.09
CA LEU A 431 -104.60 -62.70 -6.97
C LEU A 431 -104.08 -61.58 -6.05
N GLU A 432 -104.85 -61.19 -5.03
CA GLU A 432 -104.53 -60.08 -4.12
C GLU A 432 -103.72 -60.46 -2.87
N ASP A 433 -103.55 -61.76 -2.59
CA ASP A 433 -102.98 -62.26 -1.32
C ASP A 433 -101.46 -62.58 -1.37
N GLU A 434 -100.83 -62.52 -2.54
CA GLU A 434 -99.38 -62.77 -2.69
C GLU A 434 -98.50 -61.51 -2.59
N LEU A 435 -99.09 -60.31 -2.67
CA LEU A 435 -98.35 -59.04 -2.74
C LEU A 435 -97.86 -58.47 -1.39
N ASN A 436 -98.21 -59.10 -0.26
CA ASN A 436 -97.92 -58.60 1.10
C ASN A 436 -96.70 -59.25 1.80
N ARG A 437 -95.78 -59.91 1.07
CA ARG A 437 -94.65 -60.66 1.69
C ARG A 437 -93.23 -60.23 1.31
N SER A 438 -93.05 -59.17 0.52
CA SER A 438 -91.70 -58.72 0.14
C SER A 438 -91.62 -57.22 -0.13
N ASP A 439 -91.69 -56.39 0.91
CA ASP A 439 -91.30 -54.98 0.80
C ASP A 439 -90.80 -54.39 2.14
N SER A 440 -89.49 -54.23 2.26
CA SER A 440 -88.84 -53.34 3.26
C SER A 440 -87.40 -53.01 2.82
N PRO A 441 -87.18 -51.93 2.06
CA PRO A 441 -85.84 -51.51 1.67
C PRO A 441 -85.18 -50.62 2.75
N HIS A 442 -83.84 -50.65 2.75
CA HIS A 442 -82.93 -49.65 3.34
C HIS A 442 -82.65 -49.70 4.87
N GLU A 443 -81.62 -50.48 5.27
CA GLU A 443 -80.66 -50.07 6.32
C GLU A 443 -79.41 -50.99 6.30
N PRO A 444 -78.17 -50.48 6.15
CA PRO A 444 -76.95 -51.28 6.30
C PRO A 444 -76.60 -51.44 7.79
N ASN A 445 -76.35 -52.67 8.22
CA ASN A 445 -76.05 -52.99 9.63
C ASN A 445 -74.79 -52.24 10.13
N PRO A 446 -74.93 -51.26 11.05
CA PRO A 446 -73.81 -50.40 11.45
C PRO A 446 -72.72 -51.14 12.22
N GLN A 447 -73.03 -52.27 12.86
CA GLN A 447 -72.01 -53.05 13.59
C GLN A 447 -71.05 -53.77 12.63
N LEU A 448 -71.54 -54.24 11.48
CA LEU A 448 -70.69 -54.83 10.45
C LEU A 448 -69.79 -53.75 9.82
N GLU A 449 -70.33 -52.58 9.50
CA GLU A 449 -69.52 -51.49 8.94
C GLU A 449 -68.49 -50.95 9.94
N ILE A 450 -68.83 -50.79 11.23
CA ILE A 450 -67.85 -50.45 12.28
C ILE A 450 -66.76 -51.53 12.41
N SER A 451 -67.11 -52.81 12.29
CA SER A 451 -66.11 -53.90 12.35
C SER A 451 -65.20 -53.92 11.12
N ARG A 452 -65.75 -53.62 9.94
CA ARG A 452 -65.02 -53.48 8.68
C ARG A 452 -64.07 -52.28 8.73
N LEU A 453 -64.56 -51.10 9.12
CA LEU A 453 -63.75 -49.89 9.26
C LEU A 453 -62.62 -50.07 10.29
N ARG A 454 -62.87 -50.80 11.39
CA ARG A 454 -61.80 -51.16 12.35
C ARG A 454 -60.76 -52.11 11.74
N ALA A 455 -61.17 -53.09 10.94
CA ALA A 455 -60.25 -53.97 10.23
C ALA A 455 -59.45 -53.22 9.14
N GLU A 456 -60.10 -52.30 8.42
CA GLU A 456 -59.50 -51.46 7.38
C GLU A 456 -58.46 -50.48 7.96
N LEU A 457 -58.78 -49.81 9.07
CA LEU A 457 -57.82 -48.99 9.83
C LEU A 457 -56.64 -49.81 10.36
N GLN A 458 -56.88 -51.02 10.87
CA GLN A 458 -55.81 -51.91 11.34
C GLN A 458 -54.91 -52.36 10.17
N VAL A 459 -55.47 -52.62 8.99
CA VAL A 459 -54.71 -52.96 7.78
C VAL A 459 -53.89 -51.75 7.31
N LEU A 460 -54.48 -50.58 7.13
CA LEU A 460 -53.78 -49.35 6.68
C LEU A 460 -52.59 -49.00 7.60
N LYS A 461 -52.82 -49.05 8.93
CA LYS A 461 -51.79 -48.87 9.95
C LYS A 461 -50.64 -49.87 9.82
N SER A 462 -50.94 -51.14 9.56
CA SER A 462 -49.92 -52.19 9.37
C SER A 462 -49.19 -52.10 8.02
N ASN A 463 -49.85 -51.60 6.98
CA ASN A 463 -49.41 -51.75 5.60
C ASN A 463 -48.52 -50.62 5.11
N ASP A 464 -48.76 -49.38 5.55
CA ASP A 464 -48.05 -48.20 5.01
C ASP A 464 -47.10 -47.60 6.06
N GLY A 465 -47.61 -47.21 7.24
CA GLY A 465 -46.77 -46.76 8.35
C GLY A 465 -45.87 -47.87 8.92
N GLY A 466 -46.39 -49.10 9.00
CA GLY A 466 -45.63 -50.27 9.45
C GLY A 466 -44.47 -50.66 8.53
N LYS A 467 -44.66 -50.61 7.20
CA LYS A 467 -43.60 -50.94 6.22
C LYS A 467 -42.48 -49.90 6.21
N ALA A 468 -42.82 -48.61 6.18
CA ALA A 468 -41.80 -47.55 6.23
C ALA A 468 -40.93 -47.65 7.50
N ASN A 469 -41.54 -47.94 8.67
CA ASN A 469 -40.81 -48.13 9.92
C ASN A 469 -39.93 -49.40 9.89
N ALA A 470 -40.40 -50.48 9.27
CA ALA A 470 -39.62 -51.71 9.08
C ALA A 470 -38.44 -51.51 8.11
N GLU A 471 -38.65 -50.81 7.00
CA GLU A 471 -37.61 -50.50 6.01
C GLU A 471 -36.51 -49.62 6.62
N LEU A 472 -36.89 -48.53 7.31
CA LEU A 472 -35.94 -47.68 8.05
C LEU A 472 -35.12 -48.47 9.08
N ARG A 473 -35.71 -49.45 9.79
CA ARG A 473 -34.97 -50.35 10.70
C ARG A 473 -33.96 -51.22 9.96
N THR A 474 -34.32 -51.78 8.80
CA THR A 474 -33.38 -52.59 8.02
C THR A 474 -32.23 -51.77 7.45
N GLU A 475 -32.48 -50.51 7.06
CA GLU A 475 -31.44 -49.63 6.53
C GLU A 475 -30.54 -49.07 7.65
N LEU A 476 -31.12 -48.78 8.82
CA LEU A 476 -30.35 -48.50 10.03
C LEU A 476 -29.42 -49.68 10.36
N GLN A 477 -29.94 -50.90 10.43
CA GLN A 477 -29.12 -52.08 10.72
C GLN A 477 -28.02 -52.33 9.68
N LYS A 478 -28.29 -52.12 8.38
CA LYS A 478 -27.26 -52.20 7.33
C LYS A 478 -26.16 -51.15 7.52
N SER A 479 -26.52 -49.90 7.79
CA SER A 479 -25.56 -48.82 8.00
C SER A 479 -24.75 -48.99 9.30
N GLU A 480 -25.35 -49.50 10.38
CA GLU A 480 -24.61 -49.91 11.59
C GLU A 480 -23.56 -50.99 11.30
N MET A 481 -23.93 -52.02 10.53
CA MET A 481 -23.04 -53.13 10.16
C MET A 481 -21.87 -52.62 9.29
N GLU A 482 -22.12 -51.73 8.34
CA GLU A 482 -21.08 -51.14 7.49
C GLU A 482 -20.16 -50.20 8.28
N VAL A 483 -20.71 -49.39 9.20
CA VAL A 483 -19.91 -48.58 10.14
C VAL A 483 -19.02 -49.48 11.01
N ARG A 484 -19.55 -50.61 11.52
CA ARG A 484 -18.79 -51.57 12.31
C ARG A 484 -17.65 -52.20 11.50
N ARG A 485 -17.95 -52.70 10.29
CA ARG A 485 -16.96 -53.28 9.36
C ARG A 485 -15.85 -52.29 8.99
N LEU A 486 -16.18 -51.02 8.77
CA LEU A 486 -15.20 -49.98 8.48
C LEU A 486 -14.35 -49.62 9.71
N ARG A 487 -14.94 -49.58 10.91
CA ARG A 487 -14.20 -49.39 12.17
C ARG A 487 -13.22 -50.54 12.43
N GLU A 488 -13.64 -51.79 12.20
CA GLU A 488 -12.79 -52.99 12.27
C GLU A 488 -11.62 -52.89 11.28
N LYS A 489 -11.88 -52.64 9.98
CA LYS A 489 -10.81 -52.41 8.98
C LYS A 489 -9.85 -51.29 9.38
N THR A 490 -10.37 -50.21 9.98
CA THR A 490 -9.56 -49.07 10.43
C THR A 490 -8.72 -49.42 11.65
N GLN A 491 -9.22 -50.30 12.53
CA GLN A 491 -8.47 -50.81 13.68
C GLN A 491 -7.33 -51.74 13.22
N GLU A 492 -7.63 -52.69 12.32
CA GLU A 492 -6.62 -53.56 11.69
C GLU A 492 -5.50 -52.75 11.01
N LEU A 493 -5.87 -51.70 10.25
CA LEU A 493 -4.90 -50.80 9.62
C LEU A 493 -4.10 -49.97 10.63
N LYS A 494 -4.71 -49.54 11.75
CA LYS A 494 -4.00 -48.84 12.84
C LYS A 494 -3.03 -49.75 13.58
N GLU A 495 -3.37 -51.03 13.74
CA GLU A 495 -2.49 -52.04 14.33
C GLU A 495 -1.31 -52.36 13.39
N ALA A 496 -1.56 -52.54 12.09
CA ALA A 496 -0.51 -52.68 11.09
C ALA A 496 0.38 -51.41 10.97
N HIS A 497 -0.21 -50.24 11.11
CA HIS A 497 0.51 -48.95 11.15
C HIS A 497 1.40 -48.83 12.39
N ALA A 498 0.91 -49.23 13.58
CA ALA A 498 1.73 -49.29 14.80
C ALA A 498 2.89 -50.28 14.68
N VAL A 499 2.64 -51.50 14.17
CA VAL A 499 3.67 -52.53 13.93
C VAL A 499 4.76 -52.02 12.96
N THR A 500 4.37 -51.39 11.85
CA THR A 500 5.34 -50.82 10.90
C THR A 500 6.05 -49.59 11.44
N GLN A 501 5.39 -48.78 12.28
CA GLN A 501 6.02 -47.67 13.00
C GLN A 501 7.11 -48.17 13.97
N ASP A 502 6.84 -49.24 14.72
CA ASP A 502 7.78 -49.83 15.68
C ASP A 502 8.95 -50.54 14.97
N GLN A 503 8.69 -51.18 13.83
CA GLN A 503 9.76 -51.70 12.96
C GLN A 503 10.66 -50.56 12.44
N ILE A 504 10.08 -49.45 11.94
CA ILE A 504 10.85 -48.27 11.49
C ILE A 504 11.58 -47.62 12.66
N SER A 505 10.98 -47.54 13.85
CA SER A 505 11.61 -46.96 15.04
C SER A 505 12.81 -47.79 15.50
N THR A 506 12.72 -49.13 15.41
CA THR A 506 13.82 -50.06 15.70
C THR A 506 14.99 -49.85 14.72
N ILE A 507 14.72 -49.75 13.42
CA ILE A 507 15.73 -49.43 12.38
C ILE A 507 16.40 -48.06 12.63
N MET A 508 15.66 -47.09 13.19
CA MET A 508 16.20 -45.75 13.48
C MET A 508 16.91 -45.65 14.83
N GLY A 509 16.51 -46.43 15.84
CA GLY A 509 17.11 -46.45 17.18
C GLY A 509 18.48 -47.12 17.18
N ASP A 510 18.57 -48.31 16.56
CA ASP A 510 19.83 -49.06 16.47
C ASP A 510 20.87 -48.35 15.54
N ARG A 511 20.49 -47.24 14.87
CA ARG A 511 21.41 -46.35 14.13
C ARG A 511 22.40 -45.59 15.04
N SER A 512 22.14 -45.51 16.34
CA SER A 512 22.91 -44.71 17.29
C SER A 512 24.11 -45.44 17.91
N LEU A 513 24.21 -46.76 17.80
CA LEU A 513 25.19 -47.57 18.55
C LEU A 513 25.84 -48.66 17.69
N LEU A 514 27.07 -48.34 17.25
CA LEU A 514 28.10 -49.20 16.66
C LEU A 514 27.94 -49.64 15.18
N PRO A 515 29.06 -49.91 14.46
CA PRO A 515 29.11 -50.00 13.00
C PRO A 515 29.42 -51.42 12.48
N THR A 516 28.92 -52.47 13.14
CA THR A 516 29.30 -53.88 12.88
C THR A 516 28.12 -54.72 12.40
N ASP A 517 28.35 -55.67 11.49
CA ASP A 517 27.31 -56.54 10.90
C ASP A 517 26.52 -57.40 11.91
N GLU A 518 27.04 -57.62 13.13
CA GLU A 518 26.31 -58.29 14.21
C GLU A 518 25.07 -57.50 14.66
N ALA A 519 25.14 -56.16 14.66
CA ALA A 519 24.02 -55.29 15.01
C ALA A 519 22.88 -55.35 13.99
N LEU A 520 23.19 -55.67 12.73
CA LEU A 520 22.21 -55.93 11.68
C LEU A 520 21.39 -57.18 11.98
N VAL A 521 22.05 -58.27 12.37
CA VAL A 521 21.38 -59.54 12.71
C VAL A 521 20.47 -59.35 13.92
N ILE A 522 20.94 -58.63 14.96
CA ILE A 522 20.15 -58.31 16.15
C ILE A 522 18.95 -57.42 15.81
N ALA A 523 19.11 -56.42 14.93
CA ALA A 523 18.00 -55.56 14.50
C ALA A 523 16.95 -56.35 13.68
N VAL A 524 17.38 -57.27 12.81
CA VAL A 524 16.49 -58.16 12.04
C VAL A 524 15.73 -59.13 12.95
N ASP A 525 16.41 -59.74 13.92
CA ASP A 525 15.79 -60.65 14.90
C ASP A 525 14.75 -59.91 15.76
N LYS A 526 15.06 -58.72 16.27
CA LYS A 526 14.08 -57.84 16.94
C LYS A 526 12.89 -57.50 16.04
N MET A 527 13.11 -57.19 14.75
CA MET A 527 12.03 -56.87 13.82
C MET A 527 11.12 -58.06 13.51
N MET A 528 11.66 -59.27 13.37
CA MET A 528 10.86 -60.49 13.21
C MET A 528 10.01 -60.80 14.45
N ASN A 529 10.53 -60.49 15.65
CA ASN A 529 9.78 -60.63 16.91
C ASN A 529 8.62 -59.62 17.06
N ILE A 530 8.58 -58.54 16.28
CA ILE A 530 7.50 -57.53 16.30
C ILE A 530 6.37 -57.90 15.31
N GLY A 531 6.66 -58.62 14.22
CA GLY A 531 5.64 -59.08 13.27
C GLY A 531 6.22 -59.58 11.94
N PRO A 532 5.38 -60.20 11.06
CA PRO A 532 5.83 -60.77 9.80
C PRO A 532 6.40 -59.69 8.86
N PHE A 533 7.69 -59.80 8.56
CA PHE A 533 8.44 -58.79 7.81
C PHE A 533 8.34 -58.99 6.30
N GLN A 534 7.90 -57.97 5.55
CA GLN A 534 7.61 -58.07 4.10
C GLN A 534 8.78 -57.71 3.17
N LEU A 535 9.94 -57.27 3.69
CA LEU A 535 11.08 -56.87 2.86
C LEU A 535 12.28 -57.81 3.04
N THR A 536 12.80 -58.36 1.95
CA THR A 536 14.06 -59.11 1.97
C THR A 536 15.25 -58.17 2.07
N LEU A 537 16.18 -58.44 3.00
CA LEU A 537 17.37 -57.61 3.20
C LEU A 537 18.53 -58.03 2.29
N ASP A 538 19.16 -57.02 1.69
CA ASP A 538 20.60 -56.99 1.45
C ASP A 538 21.08 -55.56 1.76
N ASN A 539 22.38 -55.34 2.00
CA ASN A 539 22.87 -54.08 2.57
C ASN A 539 22.63 -52.84 1.66
N PHE A 540 22.64 -53.02 0.34
CA PHE A 540 22.26 -52.00 -0.64
C PHE A 540 20.76 -51.65 -0.62
N HIS A 541 19.93 -52.51 -0.04
CA HIS A 541 18.49 -52.32 0.08
C HIS A 541 18.07 -51.63 1.38
N ARG A 542 18.97 -51.23 2.30
CA ARG A 542 18.54 -50.57 3.56
C ARG A 542 17.90 -49.20 3.35
N GLU A 543 18.49 -48.33 2.53
CA GLU A 543 17.89 -47.04 2.14
C GLU A 543 16.60 -47.25 1.33
N ARG A 544 16.56 -48.27 0.47
CA ARG A 544 15.38 -48.62 -0.35
C ARG A 544 14.25 -49.21 0.49
N ALA A 545 14.55 -50.00 1.50
CA ALA A 545 13.58 -50.56 2.44
C ALA A 545 13.06 -49.49 3.40
N LYS A 546 13.92 -48.54 3.81
CA LYS A 546 13.50 -47.37 4.56
C LYS A 546 12.61 -46.44 3.74
N SER A 547 12.93 -46.15 2.48
CA SER A 547 12.09 -45.31 1.63
C SER A 547 10.79 -46.01 1.22
N ALA A 548 10.82 -47.31 0.93
CA ALA A 548 9.62 -48.13 0.72
C ALA A 548 8.75 -48.19 1.99
N GLY A 549 9.33 -48.46 3.16
CA GLY A 549 8.63 -48.46 4.45
C GLY A 549 8.04 -47.09 4.80
N GLN A 550 8.76 -45.99 4.52
CA GLN A 550 8.23 -44.64 4.67
C GLN A 550 7.12 -44.30 3.68
N SER A 551 7.14 -44.86 2.45
CA SER A 551 6.03 -44.75 1.49
C SER A 551 4.82 -45.52 2.00
N LEU A 552 4.98 -46.81 2.31
CA LEU A 552 3.91 -47.66 2.84
C LEU A 552 3.29 -47.07 4.12
N TYR A 553 4.10 -46.47 5.01
CA TYR A 553 3.63 -45.75 6.17
C TYR A 553 2.80 -44.50 5.79
N SER A 554 3.25 -43.68 4.82
CA SER A 554 2.46 -42.52 4.37
C SER A 554 1.18 -42.91 3.60
N ASP A 555 1.21 -44.02 2.89
CA ASP A 555 0.09 -44.53 2.10
C ASP A 555 -0.97 -45.16 3.03
N ALA A 556 -0.53 -45.91 4.05
CA ALA A 556 -1.38 -46.41 5.12
C ALA A 556 -1.99 -45.28 5.97
N THR A 557 -1.23 -44.21 6.25
CA THR A 557 -1.74 -43.03 6.96
C THR A 557 -2.88 -42.36 6.17
N GLN A 558 -2.72 -42.18 4.85
CA GLN A 558 -3.75 -41.63 3.97
C GLN A 558 -5.00 -42.53 3.88
N GLU A 559 -4.84 -43.85 3.81
CA GLU A 559 -5.98 -44.78 3.83
C GLU A 559 -6.70 -44.79 5.19
N ILE A 560 -5.98 -44.67 6.31
CA ILE A 560 -6.59 -44.50 7.65
C ILE A 560 -7.39 -43.20 7.72
N GLU A 561 -6.85 -42.07 7.24
CA GLU A 561 -7.56 -40.79 7.16
C GLU A 561 -8.83 -40.90 6.29
N ARG A 562 -8.71 -41.52 5.11
CA ARG A 562 -9.85 -41.76 4.20
C ARG A 562 -10.94 -42.61 4.86
N LEU A 563 -10.58 -43.67 5.58
CA LEU A 563 -11.54 -44.54 6.26
C LEU A 563 -12.18 -43.84 7.47
N ASN A 564 -11.42 -43.04 8.24
CA ASN A 564 -11.99 -42.23 9.32
C ASN A 564 -13.05 -41.23 8.77
N LEU A 565 -12.80 -40.61 7.60
CA LEU A 565 -13.78 -39.73 6.94
C LEU A 565 -15.05 -40.49 6.52
N ALA A 566 -14.91 -41.68 5.94
CA ALA A 566 -16.06 -42.53 5.58
C ALA A 566 -16.87 -42.99 6.82
N ILE A 567 -16.18 -43.32 7.93
CA ILE A 567 -16.83 -43.64 9.21
C ILE A 567 -17.59 -42.43 9.76
N TYR A 568 -17.03 -41.22 9.67
CA TYR A 568 -17.69 -40.00 10.11
C TYR A 568 -18.96 -39.73 9.29
N GLU A 569 -18.87 -39.78 7.96
CA GLU A 569 -20.02 -39.57 7.07
C GLU A 569 -21.14 -40.59 7.32
N LEU A 570 -20.80 -41.88 7.48
CA LEU A 570 -21.79 -42.92 7.77
C LEU A 570 -22.35 -42.82 9.19
N THR A 571 -21.55 -42.38 10.18
CA THR A 571 -22.05 -42.12 11.54
C THR A 571 -23.04 -40.94 11.55
N ALA A 572 -22.81 -39.90 10.74
CA ALA A 572 -23.76 -38.79 10.59
C ALA A 572 -25.07 -39.19 9.87
N LYS A 573 -24.98 -40.11 8.89
CA LYS A 573 -26.19 -40.70 8.25
C LYS A 573 -26.95 -41.59 9.23
N LEU A 574 -26.25 -42.38 10.03
CA LEU A 574 -26.81 -43.22 11.09
C LEU A 574 -27.60 -42.37 12.09
N THR A 575 -27.00 -41.36 12.71
CA THR A 575 -27.68 -40.51 13.70
C THR A 575 -28.85 -39.71 13.10
N SER A 576 -28.83 -39.41 11.79
CA SER A 576 -30.02 -38.86 11.12
C SER A 576 -31.14 -39.89 10.99
N SER A 577 -30.83 -41.11 10.53
CA SER A 577 -31.79 -42.21 10.40
C SER A 577 -32.39 -42.61 11.77
N GLU A 578 -31.60 -42.60 12.84
CA GLU A 578 -32.08 -42.80 14.22
C GLU A 578 -33.13 -41.76 14.63
N ARG A 579 -32.90 -40.47 14.32
CA ARG A 579 -33.87 -39.39 14.60
C ARG A 579 -35.16 -39.55 13.80
N ASP A 580 -35.05 -39.94 12.53
CA ASP A 580 -36.22 -40.10 11.66
C ASP A 580 -37.02 -41.37 12.01
N LEU A 581 -36.36 -42.44 12.49
CA LEU A 581 -37.01 -43.60 13.10
C LEU A 581 -37.70 -43.23 14.41
N LEU A 582 -37.07 -42.41 15.27
CA LEU A 582 -37.69 -41.92 16.51
C LEU A 582 -38.94 -41.08 16.23
N ARG A 583 -38.91 -40.19 15.23
CA ARG A 583 -40.09 -39.44 14.74
C ARG A 583 -41.18 -40.39 14.26
N ALA A 584 -40.89 -41.25 13.28
CA ALA A 584 -41.86 -42.20 12.72
C ALA A 584 -42.42 -43.18 13.76
N ARG A 585 -41.67 -43.49 14.83
CA ARG A 585 -42.15 -44.28 15.97
C ARG A 585 -43.07 -43.47 16.89
N ALA A 586 -42.77 -42.20 17.12
CA ALA A 586 -43.64 -41.30 17.89
C ALA A 586 -44.96 -41.06 17.15
N ASP A 587 -44.92 -40.80 15.84
CA ASP A 587 -46.11 -40.63 15.01
C ASP A 587 -47.01 -41.88 15.03
N LEU A 588 -46.41 -43.08 14.86
CA LEU A 588 -47.15 -44.35 14.93
C LEU A 588 -47.73 -44.64 16.32
N SER A 589 -47.09 -44.17 17.39
CA SER A 589 -47.57 -44.31 18.78
C SER A 589 -48.65 -43.28 19.14
N ALA A 590 -48.54 -42.08 18.57
CA ALA A 590 -49.54 -41.01 18.67
C ALA A 590 -50.85 -41.38 17.93
N MET A 591 -50.77 -42.11 16.82
CA MET A 591 -51.96 -42.68 16.14
C MET A 591 -52.73 -43.73 16.97
N ASP A 592 -52.11 -44.27 18.02
CA ASP A 592 -52.65 -45.37 18.85
C ASP A 592 -53.16 -44.93 20.22
N SER A 593 -53.01 -43.65 20.56
CA SER A 593 -53.27 -43.11 21.90
C SER A 593 -54.28 -41.95 21.86
N ASP A 594 -54.96 -41.72 22.97
CA ASP A 594 -55.93 -40.62 23.09
C ASP A 594 -55.22 -39.27 22.88
N GLU A 595 -55.89 -38.29 22.27
CA GLU A 595 -55.31 -37.02 21.77
C GLU A 595 -54.30 -36.35 22.72
N ILE A 596 -54.59 -36.35 24.03
CA ILE A 596 -53.70 -35.78 25.07
C ILE A 596 -52.42 -36.60 25.25
N THR A 597 -52.54 -37.93 25.30
CA THR A 597 -51.38 -38.83 25.44
C THR A 597 -50.56 -38.93 24.15
N ALA A 598 -51.20 -38.81 22.99
CA ALA A 598 -50.55 -38.69 21.70
C ALA A 598 -49.66 -37.43 21.61
N LEU A 599 -50.18 -36.28 22.04
CA LEU A 599 -49.43 -35.01 22.08
C LEU A 599 -48.25 -35.06 23.06
N GLU A 600 -48.40 -35.72 24.21
CA GLU A 600 -47.32 -35.86 25.20
C GLU A 600 -46.19 -36.75 24.68
N GLN A 601 -46.51 -37.89 24.03
CA GLN A 601 -45.52 -38.75 23.39
C GLN A 601 -44.77 -38.06 22.24
N LEU A 602 -45.48 -37.29 21.39
CA LEU A 602 -44.88 -36.48 20.33
C LEU A 602 -43.97 -35.39 20.90
N LYS A 603 -44.33 -34.78 22.04
CA LYS A 603 -43.51 -33.78 22.72
C LYS A 603 -42.25 -34.39 23.31
N GLU A 604 -42.33 -35.54 23.98
CA GLU A 604 -41.17 -36.28 24.50
C GLU A 604 -40.20 -36.68 23.39
N ALA A 605 -40.70 -37.22 22.28
CA ALA A 605 -39.88 -37.60 21.13
C ALA A 605 -39.19 -36.37 20.50
N ASN A 606 -39.91 -35.26 20.33
CA ASN A 606 -39.33 -34.00 19.84
C ASN A 606 -38.29 -33.43 20.82
N GLN A 607 -38.48 -33.57 22.13
CA GLN A 607 -37.52 -33.15 23.14
C GLN A 607 -36.25 -34.03 23.13
N LEU A 608 -36.38 -35.34 22.92
CA LEU A 608 -35.24 -36.24 22.72
C LEU A 608 -34.44 -35.86 21.46
N VAL A 609 -35.14 -35.63 20.35
CA VAL A 609 -34.53 -35.19 19.08
C VAL A 609 -33.84 -33.83 19.24
N ALA A 610 -34.46 -32.86 19.94
CA ALA A 610 -33.83 -31.58 20.27
C ALA A 610 -32.57 -31.76 21.12
N SER A 611 -32.60 -32.59 22.16
CA SER A 611 -31.43 -32.89 22.99
C SER A 611 -30.29 -33.56 22.21
N SER A 612 -30.60 -34.26 21.11
CA SER A 612 -29.59 -34.80 20.19
C SER A 612 -28.92 -33.68 19.38
N TYR A 613 -29.69 -32.74 18.83
CA TYR A 613 -29.14 -31.59 18.12
C TYR A 613 -28.34 -30.65 19.04
N GLU A 614 -28.74 -30.50 20.30
CA GLU A 614 -27.96 -29.76 21.30
C GLU A 614 -26.60 -30.41 21.57
N LYS A 615 -26.56 -31.76 21.71
CA LYS A 615 -25.30 -32.50 21.84
C LYS A 615 -24.42 -32.33 20.59
N ASP A 616 -24.99 -32.49 19.40
CA ASP A 616 -24.28 -32.25 18.13
C ASP A 616 -23.69 -30.83 18.08
N LEU A 617 -24.45 -29.81 18.51
CA LEU A 617 -23.98 -28.43 18.59
C LEU A 617 -22.83 -28.25 19.58
N THR A 618 -22.93 -28.81 20.80
CA THR A 618 -21.82 -28.72 21.78
C THR A 618 -20.55 -29.42 21.31
N LEU A 619 -20.69 -30.55 20.61
CA LEU A 619 -19.55 -31.28 20.03
C LEU A 619 -18.92 -30.46 18.88
N LEU A 620 -19.73 -29.86 18.02
CA LEU A 620 -19.24 -29.04 16.90
C LEU A 620 -18.60 -27.73 17.40
N GLN A 621 -19.11 -27.15 18.48
CA GLN A 621 -18.48 -26.02 19.19
C GLN A 621 -17.11 -26.42 19.77
N ALA A 622 -17.02 -27.56 20.45
CA ALA A 622 -15.75 -28.07 20.97
C ALA A 622 -14.73 -28.32 19.85
N GLN A 623 -15.14 -28.94 18.73
CA GLN A 623 -14.28 -29.13 17.56
C GLN A 623 -13.82 -27.81 16.94
N HIS A 624 -14.70 -26.80 16.89
CA HIS A 624 -14.34 -25.47 16.40
C HIS A 624 -13.31 -24.80 17.31
N ASP A 625 -13.46 -24.93 18.63
CA ASP A 625 -12.53 -24.35 19.61
C ASP A 625 -11.20 -25.11 19.66
N ASP A 626 -11.19 -26.44 19.46
CA ASP A 626 -9.97 -27.25 19.25
C ASP A 626 -9.22 -26.80 17.99
N LEU A 627 -9.91 -26.68 16.84
CA LEU A 627 -9.31 -26.18 15.59
C LEU A 627 -8.80 -24.74 15.72
N ARG A 628 -9.48 -23.92 16.53
CA ARG A 628 -9.04 -22.56 16.84
C ARG A 628 -7.79 -22.55 17.72
N ALA A 629 -7.69 -23.47 18.68
CA ALA A 629 -6.49 -23.66 19.48
C ALA A 629 -5.31 -24.14 18.62
N GLU A 630 -5.51 -25.16 17.77
CA GLU A 630 -4.50 -25.62 16.82
C GLU A 630 -4.02 -24.50 15.89
N TYR A 631 -4.93 -23.63 15.42
CA TYR A 631 -4.58 -22.48 14.60
C TYR A 631 -3.72 -21.45 15.36
N VAL A 632 -4.04 -21.16 16.63
CA VAL A 632 -3.23 -20.29 17.50
C VAL A 632 -1.86 -20.92 17.77
N ASP A 633 -1.79 -22.23 17.98
CA ASP A 633 -0.54 -22.96 18.15
C ASP A 633 0.31 -22.95 16.87
N GLN A 634 -0.29 -23.10 15.69
CA GLN A 634 0.40 -22.92 14.41
C GLN A 634 0.94 -21.49 14.22
N GLN A 635 0.17 -20.47 14.61
CA GLN A 635 0.65 -19.08 14.60
C GLN A 635 1.83 -18.88 15.58
N SER A 636 1.75 -19.42 16.79
CA SER A 636 2.83 -19.32 17.79
C SER A 636 4.09 -20.07 17.34
N HIS A 637 3.93 -21.22 16.68
CA HIS A 637 5.03 -21.99 16.11
C HIS A 637 5.68 -21.26 14.94
N LEU A 638 4.89 -20.63 14.05
CA LEU A 638 5.41 -19.78 12.97
C LEU A 638 6.15 -18.55 13.52
N LEU A 639 5.62 -17.87 14.53
CA LEU A 639 6.31 -16.76 15.20
C LEU A 639 7.63 -17.21 15.85
N THR A 640 7.65 -18.40 16.44
CA THR A 640 8.86 -18.99 17.05
C THR A 640 9.89 -19.38 15.98
N ALA A 641 9.46 -19.95 14.86
CA ALA A 641 10.30 -20.28 13.71
C ALA A 641 10.85 -19.01 13.02
N LEU A 642 10.07 -17.94 12.93
CA LEU A 642 10.54 -16.65 12.42
C LEU A 642 11.58 -16.05 13.38
N LYS A 643 11.33 -16.01 14.68
CA LYS A 643 12.32 -15.58 15.70
C LYS A 643 13.61 -16.40 15.65
N SER A 644 13.54 -17.73 15.45
CA SER A 644 14.74 -18.55 15.33
C SER A 644 15.49 -18.30 14.01
N LYS A 645 14.78 -18.09 12.90
CA LYS A 645 15.35 -17.69 11.60
C LYS A 645 16.01 -16.30 11.67
N ASP A 646 15.41 -15.36 12.38
CA ASP A 646 15.96 -14.02 12.57
C ASP A 646 17.20 -14.07 13.48
N LYS A 647 17.18 -14.84 14.58
CA LYS A 647 18.38 -15.12 15.40
C LYS A 647 19.51 -15.78 14.61
N LEU A 648 19.20 -16.74 13.74
CA LEU A 648 20.19 -17.34 12.83
C LEU A 648 20.74 -16.31 11.82
N SER A 649 19.92 -15.35 11.37
CA SER A 649 20.36 -14.27 10.49
C SER A 649 21.28 -13.27 11.21
N GLU A 650 21.06 -13.01 12.51
CA GLU A 650 21.95 -12.22 13.35
C GLU A 650 23.26 -12.96 13.62
N GLN A 651 23.20 -14.26 13.93
CA GLN A 651 24.41 -15.09 14.09
C GLN A 651 25.24 -15.16 12.79
N LEU A 652 24.59 -15.27 11.62
CA LEU A 652 25.27 -15.14 10.33
C LEU A 652 25.93 -13.76 10.18
N LYS A 653 25.22 -12.67 10.48
CA LYS A 653 25.80 -11.31 10.43
C LYS A 653 27.00 -11.14 11.37
N THR A 654 26.97 -11.67 12.59
CA THR A 654 28.10 -11.57 13.53
C THR A 654 29.29 -12.42 13.11
N ILE A 655 29.08 -13.57 12.48
CA ILE A 655 30.15 -14.38 11.88
C ILE A 655 30.78 -13.65 10.69
N PHE A 656 29.99 -13.01 9.83
CA PHE A 656 30.48 -12.22 8.69
C PHE A 656 31.08 -10.85 9.06
N GLN A 657 30.87 -10.34 10.28
CA GLN A 657 31.39 -9.03 10.73
C GLN A 657 32.71 -9.07 11.52
N LYS A 658 33.41 -10.21 11.59
CA LYS A 658 34.64 -10.36 12.37
C LYS A 658 35.90 -10.41 11.48
N PRO A 659 36.69 -9.32 11.35
CA PRO A 659 37.87 -9.31 10.49
C PRO A 659 39.17 -9.75 11.18
N SER A 660 39.89 -10.67 10.53
CA SER A 660 41.36 -10.83 10.42
C SER A 660 42.31 -10.81 11.64
N SER A 661 43.17 -11.84 11.75
CA SER A 661 44.65 -11.67 11.80
C SER A 661 45.46 -13.00 11.72
N SER A 662 46.52 -13.03 10.88
CA SER A 662 47.61 -14.03 10.79
C SER A 662 47.25 -15.49 10.40
N THR A 663 48.01 -16.25 9.59
CA THR A 663 49.38 -16.06 9.03
C THR A 663 49.49 -16.71 7.62
N GLU A 664 50.55 -16.40 6.87
CA GLU A 664 50.77 -16.75 5.45
C GLU A 664 51.29 -18.18 5.15
N GLU A 665 51.36 -18.46 3.84
CA GLU A 665 52.14 -19.52 3.14
C GLU A 665 51.79 -21.01 3.33
N THR A 666 51.01 -21.56 2.39
CA THR A 666 51.57 -22.25 1.19
C THR A 666 50.44 -22.79 0.29
N GLY A 667 50.68 -22.84 -1.02
CA GLY A 667 49.65 -23.18 -2.00
C GLY A 667 49.29 -24.67 -2.09
N LYS A 668 48.02 -24.99 -1.80
CA LYS A 668 47.23 -26.08 -2.44
C LYS A 668 45.74 -25.90 -2.09
N ASN A 669 44.85 -26.07 -3.07
CA ASN A 669 43.40 -25.99 -2.87
C ASN A 669 42.91 -26.95 -1.77
N PRO A 670 42.11 -26.49 -0.80
CA PRO A 670 41.23 -27.33 0.00
C PRO A 670 39.75 -27.14 -0.40
N GLU A 671 38.96 -28.18 -0.16
CA GLU A 671 37.53 -28.25 -0.47
C GLU A 671 36.66 -27.36 0.45
N PRO A 672 35.43 -26.99 0.05
CA PRO A 672 34.48 -26.25 0.90
C PRO A 672 33.91 -27.05 2.09
N ALA A 673 34.47 -28.23 2.42
CA ALA A 673 33.99 -29.09 3.49
C ALA A 673 34.25 -28.53 4.89
N THR A 674 35.44 -27.93 5.12
CA THR A 674 35.93 -27.59 6.46
C THR A 674 35.12 -26.50 7.16
N ALA A 675 34.63 -25.51 6.40
CA ALA A 675 33.76 -24.45 6.94
C ALA A 675 32.38 -24.97 7.35
N LEU A 676 31.89 -26.02 6.69
CA LEU A 676 30.57 -26.61 6.94
C LEU A 676 30.60 -27.57 8.14
N ASP A 677 31.74 -28.20 8.42
CA ASP A 677 31.95 -28.99 9.64
C ASP A 677 32.29 -28.12 10.86
N ALA A 678 33.01 -27.00 10.71
CA ALA A 678 33.14 -25.99 11.77
C ALA A 678 31.77 -25.44 12.22
N LEU A 679 30.82 -25.28 11.29
CA LEU A 679 29.45 -24.88 11.60
C LEU A 679 28.65 -25.97 12.38
N LYS A 680 28.99 -27.26 12.20
CA LYS A 680 28.41 -28.38 12.96
C LYS A 680 29.01 -28.52 14.36
N GLU A 681 30.30 -28.24 14.53
CA GLU A 681 30.98 -28.22 15.83
C GLU A 681 30.41 -27.12 16.74
N VAL A 682 30.34 -25.87 16.27
CA VAL A 682 29.76 -24.76 17.06
C VAL A 682 28.29 -25.01 17.41
N SER A 683 27.55 -25.75 16.57
CA SER A 683 26.17 -26.17 16.86
C SER A 683 26.05 -27.31 17.91
N ARG A 684 27.16 -27.91 18.35
CA ARG A 684 27.20 -28.99 19.36
C ARG A 684 27.61 -28.51 20.75
N GLU A 685 28.46 -27.49 20.84
CA GLU A 685 29.03 -27.08 22.13
C GLU A 685 28.00 -26.40 23.06
N ASP A 686 27.10 -25.57 22.51
CA ASP A 686 26.07 -24.81 23.26
C ASP A 686 24.97 -25.67 23.94
N ILE A 687 25.03 -27.01 23.83
CA ILE A 687 24.07 -27.94 24.45
C ILE A 687 24.66 -28.64 25.71
N THR A 688 25.94 -28.46 26.03
CA THR A 688 26.64 -29.24 27.06
C THR A 688 26.85 -28.56 28.43
N SER A 689 26.05 -27.55 28.78
CA SER A 689 26.22 -26.75 30.02
C SER A 689 25.01 -26.71 30.97
N ALA A 690 24.14 -27.73 30.98
CA ALA A 690 23.05 -27.82 31.99
C ALA A 690 22.63 -29.26 32.36
N SER A 691 23.53 -30.07 32.96
CA SER A 691 23.06 -31.17 33.83
C SER A 691 24.05 -31.55 34.94
N LYS A 692 23.55 -31.57 36.18
CA LYS A 692 24.01 -32.46 37.26
C LYS A 692 22.78 -32.88 38.10
N PRO A 693 22.71 -34.13 38.62
CA PRO A 693 21.42 -34.74 39.00
C PRO A 693 21.21 -34.89 40.52
N SER A 694 19.94 -35.04 40.95
CA SER A 694 19.60 -35.62 42.25
C SER A 694 18.33 -36.49 42.19
N SER A 695 18.52 -37.81 42.37
CA SER A 695 17.63 -38.81 43.00
C SER A 695 16.10 -38.80 42.74
N SER A 696 15.65 -39.87 42.06
CA SER A 696 14.42 -40.70 42.14
C SER A 696 13.55 -40.66 43.42
N PRO A 697 12.33 -41.28 43.48
CA PRO A 697 11.65 -42.15 42.49
C PRO A 697 10.11 -41.94 42.26
N ALA A 698 9.54 -42.78 41.36
CA ALA A 698 8.17 -43.37 41.38
C ALA A 698 6.95 -42.66 40.72
N SER A 699 6.65 -43.05 39.47
CA SER A 699 5.34 -43.54 38.91
C SER A 699 4.01 -42.76 39.03
N PRO A 700 2.99 -42.98 38.14
CA PRO A 700 3.01 -43.49 36.76
C PRO A 700 2.09 -42.73 35.74
N THR A 701 2.18 -43.14 34.46
CA THR A 701 1.12 -43.13 33.42
C THR A 701 0.34 -41.85 33.05
N SER A 702 0.75 -41.22 31.94
CA SER A 702 -0.16 -40.79 30.85
C SER A 702 0.63 -40.63 29.52
N PRO A 703 0.10 -41.08 28.36
CA PRO A 703 0.87 -41.07 27.11
C PRO A 703 0.92 -39.67 26.49
N LYS A 704 2.13 -39.10 26.42
CA LYS A 704 2.39 -37.86 25.68
C LYS A 704 2.30 -38.12 24.17
N LYS A 705 1.38 -37.46 23.46
CA LYS A 705 1.44 -37.34 22.00
C LYS A 705 2.72 -36.59 21.63
N GLN A 706 3.67 -37.27 20.97
CA GLN A 706 4.89 -36.63 20.47
C GLN A 706 4.62 -36.00 19.11
N SER A 707 4.85 -34.70 18.98
CA SER A 707 4.77 -33.98 17.71
C SER A 707 6.02 -34.20 16.87
N ALA A 708 5.89 -34.97 15.79
CA ALA A 708 6.95 -35.16 14.80
C ALA A 708 6.63 -34.38 13.51
N ILE A 709 6.99 -33.10 13.47
CA ILE A 709 6.83 -32.28 12.25
C ILE A 709 7.98 -32.57 11.28
N LYS A 710 7.65 -33.15 10.11
CA LYS A 710 8.41 -32.95 8.86
C LYS A 710 7.63 -33.40 7.61
N ARG A 711 6.95 -32.46 6.95
CA ARG A 711 6.91 -32.30 5.48
C ARG A 711 6.21 -30.98 5.11
N ILE A 712 6.67 -30.36 4.04
CA ILE A 712 6.11 -29.12 3.47
C ILE A 712 5.47 -29.47 2.13
N GLY A 713 4.26 -28.91 1.90
CA GLY A 713 3.77 -28.55 0.57
C GLY A 713 2.96 -29.61 -0.17
N THR A 714 1.64 -29.40 -0.28
CA THR A 714 0.90 -28.99 -1.49
C THR A 714 -0.60 -28.94 -1.13
N LEU A 715 -1.43 -28.20 -1.90
CA LEU A 715 -2.90 -28.07 -1.76
C LEU A 715 -3.41 -27.18 -0.60
N PHE A 716 -3.67 -25.90 -0.88
CA PHE A 716 -5.03 -25.43 -1.23
C PHE A 716 -5.02 -23.96 -1.69
N GLY A 717 -5.89 -23.62 -2.65
CA GLY A 717 -6.04 -22.26 -3.16
C GLY A 717 -6.83 -21.37 -2.19
N GLY A 718 -6.31 -20.16 -1.91
CA GLY A 718 -6.95 -19.24 -0.98
C GLY A 718 -8.16 -18.51 -1.56
N LYS A 719 -9.38 -18.95 -1.21
CA LYS A 719 -10.58 -18.10 -1.33
C LYS A 719 -10.61 -17.08 -0.19
N LYS A 720 -10.42 -15.81 -0.52
CA LYS A 720 -10.61 -14.69 0.41
C LYS A 720 -12.12 -14.50 0.68
N SER A 721 -12.63 -15.09 1.76
CA SER A 721 -13.91 -14.68 2.33
C SER A 721 -13.71 -13.43 3.20
N LYS A 722 -14.45 -12.38 2.87
CA LYS A 722 -14.43 -11.09 3.56
C LYS A 722 -15.60 -11.07 4.53
N LYS A 723 -15.37 -11.09 5.85
CA LYS A 723 -16.44 -10.77 6.83
C LYS A 723 -15.95 -10.20 8.16
N SER A 724 -16.64 -9.13 8.57
CA SER A 724 -16.95 -8.73 9.94
C SER A 724 -15.84 -8.62 11.01
N LYS A 725 -15.36 -7.38 11.17
CA LYS A 725 -15.20 -6.64 12.44
C LYS A 725 -15.65 -5.20 12.14
N GLU A 726 -16.26 -4.42 13.03
CA GLU A 726 -16.65 -4.63 14.43
C GLU A 726 -17.80 -3.67 14.74
N ALA A 727 -18.69 -4.01 15.69
CA ALA A 727 -19.69 -3.07 16.19
C ALA A 727 -19.26 -2.59 17.59
N ALA A 728 -18.67 -1.39 17.70
CA ALA A 728 -18.54 -0.62 18.95
C ALA A 728 -17.87 0.76 18.75
N GLN A 729 -18.52 1.71 18.07
CA GLN A 729 -18.36 3.14 18.37
C GLN A 729 -19.47 3.97 17.69
N ALA A 730 -20.59 4.11 18.39
CA ALA A 730 -21.64 5.06 18.04
C ALA A 730 -21.54 6.28 18.97
N HIS A 731 -20.88 7.33 18.49
CA HIS A 731 -21.26 8.74 18.66
C HIS A 731 -20.23 9.64 17.98
N GLN A 732 -20.71 10.78 17.45
CA GLN A 732 -19.96 11.80 16.70
C GLN A 732 -19.49 11.37 15.30
N HIS A 733 -20.37 11.55 14.29
CA HIS A 733 -20.08 12.25 13.01
C HIS A 733 -21.29 12.21 12.03
N ASP A 734 -22.45 12.70 12.46
CA ASP A 734 -23.56 13.04 11.55
C ASP A 734 -23.50 14.54 11.21
N GLU A 735 -22.66 14.95 10.25
CA GLU A 735 -22.81 16.27 9.60
C GLU A 735 -22.09 16.48 8.23
N GLU A 736 -21.30 15.54 7.72
CA GLU A 736 -20.39 15.82 6.58
C GLU A 736 -20.62 14.98 5.29
N LEU A 737 -21.78 14.33 5.14
CA LEU A 737 -22.11 13.54 3.93
C LEU A 737 -23.32 14.05 3.12
N VAL A 738 -23.68 15.33 3.31
CA VAL A 738 -24.75 16.03 2.56
C VAL A 738 -24.19 16.97 1.46
N ARG A 739 -22.87 16.95 1.19
CA ARG A 739 -22.20 17.93 0.31
C ARG A 739 -21.60 17.45 -1.02
N GLU A 740 -21.61 16.14 -1.33
CA GLU A 740 -21.03 15.61 -2.59
C GLU A 740 -22.02 14.88 -3.52
N GLN A 741 -23.27 15.34 -3.61
CA GLN A 741 -24.21 14.94 -4.68
C GLN A 741 -24.84 16.13 -5.41
N ALA A 742 -24.04 17.18 -5.65
CA ALA A 742 -24.47 18.40 -6.36
C ALA A 742 -23.48 18.84 -7.44
N ALA A 743 -23.07 17.93 -8.34
CA ALA A 743 -22.36 18.29 -9.57
C ALA A 743 -22.68 17.30 -10.73
N PHE A 744 -22.84 17.86 -11.93
CA PHE A 744 -23.05 17.22 -13.24
C PHE A 744 -24.48 16.71 -13.59
N GLY A 745 -25.12 17.44 -14.50
CA GLY A 745 -26.39 17.12 -15.18
C GLY A 745 -26.27 16.06 -16.30
N VAL A 746 -27.33 15.47 -16.88
CA VAL A 746 -28.58 16.08 -17.42
C VAL A 746 -28.19 16.98 -18.61
N LEU A 747 -28.38 16.69 -19.92
CA LEU A 747 -29.35 15.91 -20.74
C LEU A 747 -28.78 15.74 -22.21
N PRO A 748 -29.48 15.24 -23.27
CA PRO A 748 -30.60 14.28 -23.39
C PRO A 748 -30.44 13.18 -24.49
N VAL A 749 -31.47 12.32 -24.55
CA VAL A 749 -31.78 11.20 -25.46
C VAL A 749 -32.10 11.57 -26.94
N ALA A 750 -31.73 10.68 -27.88
CA ALA A 750 -32.47 10.40 -29.14
C ALA A 750 -32.15 8.95 -29.61
N GLN A 751 -33.06 7.97 -29.48
CA GLN A 751 -33.97 7.42 -30.51
C GLN A 751 -33.34 6.63 -31.68
N LEU A 752 -33.71 5.34 -31.77
CA LEU A 752 -33.47 4.39 -32.86
C LEU A 752 -34.35 4.71 -34.10
N PRO A 753 -34.02 4.18 -35.30
CA PRO A 753 -34.78 3.02 -35.79
C PRO A 753 -34.03 1.98 -36.67
N SER A 754 -34.31 0.70 -36.39
CA SER A 754 -34.53 -0.45 -37.30
C SER A 754 -33.75 -0.71 -38.61
N SER A 755 -33.26 -1.97 -38.71
CA SER A 755 -33.50 -2.96 -39.79
C SER A 755 -32.38 -3.33 -40.81
N SER A 756 -32.47 -4.60 -41.25
CA SER A 756 -31.90 -5.27 -42.45
C SER A 756 -30.53 -6.00 -42.39
N LEU A 757 -30.63 -7.34 -42.47
CA LEU A 757 -29.69 -8.30 -43.11
C LEU A 757 -29.63 -8.04 -44.64
N PRO A 758 -28.68 -8.58 -45.47
CA PRO A 758 -28.09 -9.93 -45.36
C PRO A 758 -26.64 -10.22 -45.91
N GLN A 759 -26.15 -11.44 -45.61
CA GLN A 759 -25.37 -12.42 -46.42
C GLN A 759 -23.93 -12.19 -47.03
N SER A 760 -23.17 -13.31 -46.99
CA SER A 760 -22.12 -13.85 -47.91
C SER A 760 -20.69 -13.26 -48.05
N ASN A 761 -19.71 -13.91 -47.37
CA ASN A 761 -18.57 -14.73 -47.89
C ASN A 761 -18.10 -14.63 -49.39
N PRO A 762 -16.84 -15.03 -49.76
CA PRO A 762 -15.51 -14.65 -49.23
C PRO A 762 -14.33 -14.56 -50.29
N ALA A 763 -13.15 -14.03 -49.88
CA ALA A 763 -11.78 -14.32 -50.42
C ALA A 763 -11.39 -13.88 -51.88
N PRO A 764 -10.13 -13.97 -52.38
CA PRO A 764 -8.78 -14.03 -51.72
C PRO A 764 -7.62 -13.16 -52.35
N SER A 765 -6.54 -12.91 -51.57
CA SER A 765 -5.10 -12.80 -51.99
C SER A 765 -4.62 -11.62 -52.89
N PRO A 766 -3.29 -11.36 -53.10
CA PRO A 766 -2.08 -12.10 -52.68
C PRO A 766 -0.91 -11.29 -52.02
N LEU A 767 0.16 -12.03 -51.67
CA LEU A 767 1.49 -11.60 -51.20
C LEU A 767 2.31 -10.76 -52.21
N PRO A 768 3.38 -10.09 -51.74
CA PRO A 768 4.67 -10.06 -52.45
C PRO A 768 5.88 -10.57 -51.63
N LYS A 769 7.00 -10.80 -52.32
CA LYS A 769 8.18 -11.58 -51.88
C LYS A 769 9.39 -10.71 -51.51
N LEU A 770 10.32 -11.31 -50.76
CA LEU A 770 11.72 -10.90 -50.61
C LEU A 770 12.49 -10.87 -51.96
N PRO A 771 13.50 -9.99 -52.09
CA PRO A 771 14.69 -10.21 -52.90
C PRO A 771 16.01 -10.26 -52.06
N PRO A 772 17.15 -10.70 -52.63
CA PRO A 772 18.24 -11.35 -51.87
C PRO A 772 19.55 -10.55 -51.72
N GLN A 773 20.49 -11.09 -50.93
CA GLN A 773 21.92 -10.75 -50.96
C GLN A 773 22.65 -11.48 -52.11
N SER A 774 23.65 -10.83 -52.72
CA SER A 774 24.90 -11.47 -53.21
C SER A 774 25.98 -10.44 -53.56
N ASP A 775 27.23 -10.75 -53.24
CA ASP A 775 28.44 -9.92 -53.36
C ASP A 775 28.88 -9.57 -54.79
N ASN A 776 29.60 -8.44 -54.97
CA ASN A 776 31.06 -8.47 -55.27
C ASN A 776 31.74 -7.08 -55.40
N LYS A 777 32.97 -7.02 -54.89
CA LYS A 777 34.19 -6.28 -55.32
C LYS A 777 34.08 -4.99 -56.19
N GLY A 778 34.85 -3.97 -55.81
CA GLY A 778 35.30 -2.92 -56.74
C GLY A 778 36.11 -1.78 -56.12
N ILE A 779 37.43 -1.92 -56.19
CA ILE A 779 38.52 -0.93 -56.02
C ILE A 779 38.15 0.52 -56.42
N ASP A 780 38.32 1.49 -55.51
CA ASP A 780 39.40 2.52 -55.51
C ASP A 780 39.51 3.18 -54.11
#